data_AF-A0A4X2M2Z8-F1
#
_entry.id   AF-A0A4X2M2Z8-F1
#
_cell.length_a   1.000
_cell.length_b   1.000
_cell.length_c   1.000
_cell.angle_alpha   90.00
_cell.angle_beta   90.00
_cell.angle_gamma   90.00
#
_symmetry.space_group_name_H-M   'P 1'
#
loop_
_entity.id
_entity.type
_entity.pdbx_description
1 polymer ?
#
loop_
_entity_poly.entity_id
_entity_poly.type
_entity_poly.pdbx_seq_one_letter_code
_entity_poly.pdbx_strand_id
1 'polypeptide(L)'
;RAEPSRADPWARLPGAGLPLMPLLQLSLLALLVLLGGSARAARGHERGQGPPQPFELLSNRAVEASSAGDFEAAVRYLEQALSSRRRLRCRLECGARAPLGTARGGGGPAWELRFLRALLERARCAHRCEREDEGSRPVERHATAAARVLSRSAEDVRLAFQKRMPYSYLQQAYSQTNQMEKAAEAAYTFLMANPEHMAVPSHDENTETVTGAKLVDREAQLHLEHYRDAVEHYEADDFQLAIESFEQALKEYFVADRECRLLCEWSQSYGDHDKLAKTDGFYEVIAGLYSQRLICEHDCVRELATWPGQLSPIENFLPLHYDYLQFSYYQVGNYVKALECARAYLLFHPDDEDVQDNVKYYESALEESVDPQTIKPREDATIFMKRHKLESELIMSAVVNLGIPYTEQNYWIHDGGRQEDSQALALCSGLAQQLSVPAGGPLLYSHVKFVYNSKQLNGTQRMLLDDVLSEEECRELRSMTSRIMLAGSGYQGEVSPLTPNEKFEGATILRALKFGYEGRVPLKSARLFYDVSEKARKIVQSYFMLNSTLYFSFTHLVCRTPLSGEPQNRDDLSHPIHADNCFLDSDTNECWKEFPLAARDYSAILYMNEDFEGGEFIFTGMDSQTVTASIKPKCGRMVSFSSGRENPHGVKAVTKGQRCAVALWFTLDPLYRELVRSPCDASQWSAAGLTCSPQKCLSSFPAS
;
A
#
# COMPACT_ATOMS: atom_id res chain seq x y z
N ARG A 1 -47.50 -5.28 48.48
CA ARG A 1 -48.00 -5.47 49.87
C ARG A 1 -49.03 -6.60 49.79
N ALA A 2 -48.59 -7.86 49.73
CA ALA A 2 -48.23 -8.74 50.85
C ALA A 2 -49.49 -9.33 51.51
N GLU A 3 -49.82 -10.57 51.11
CA GLU A 3 -50.71 -11.48 51.84
C GLU A 3 -49.94 -12.77 52.22
N PRO A 4 -50.31 -13.47 53.31
CA PRO A 4 -49.45 -14.44 53.97
C PRO A 4 -49.99 -15.89 54.01
N SER A 5 -49.03 -16.82 54.05
CA SER A 5 -48.93 -18.11 54.76
C SER A 5 -50.19 -18.91 55.18
N ARG A 6 -50.21 -20.20 54.78
CA ARG A 6 -50.63 -21.39 55.57
C ARG A 6 -49.83 -22.60 55.03
N ALA A 7 -48.95 -23.21 55.82
CA ALA A 7 -49.18 -24.29 56.79
C ALA A 7 -49.28 -25.69 56.14
N ASP A 8 -48.23 -26.49 56.39
CA ASP A 8 -48.11 -27.95 56.22
C ASP A 8 -49.20 -28.71 57.02
N PRO A 9 -49.56 -29.95 56.62
CA PRO A 9 -48.98 -31.09 57.33
C PRO A 9 -48.72 -32.37 56.49
N TRP A 10 -47.83 -33.17 57.06
CA TRP A 10 -47.28 -34.43 56.61
C TRP A 10 -48.22 -35.65 56.57
N ALA A 11 -47.78 -36.60 55.73
CA ALA A 11 -47.82 -38.07 55.88
C ALA A 11 -49.06 -38.86 55.40
N ARG A 12 -48.85 -39.70 54.38
CA ARG A 12 -48.88 -41.18 54.46
C ARG A 12 -48.46 -41.84 53.12
N LEU A 13 -47.40 -42.66 53.19
CA LEU A 13 -46.96 -43.72 52.26
C LEU A 13 -47.97 -44.90 52.28
N PRO A 14 -48.05 -45.83 51.28
CA PRO A 14 -46.93 -46.70 50.87
C PRO A 14 -46.90 -47.26 49.42
N GLY A 15 -45.77 -47.86 49.04
CA GLY A 15 -45.78 -49.06 48.18
C GLY A 15 -44.98 -49.05 46.87
N ALA A 16 -43.82 -49.73 46.92
CA ALA A 16 -43.19 -50.54 45.87
C ALA A 16 -42.59 -49.88 44.59
N GLY A 17 -41.25 -49.89 44.51
CA GLY A 17 -40.46 -49.75 43.28
C GLY A 17 -38.99 -49.35 43.52
N LEU A 18 -38.09 -50.33 43.67
CA LEU A 18 -36.61 -50.20 43.69
C LEU A 18 -36.05 -49.95 42.24
N PRO A 19 -34.73 -49.79 41.98
CA PRO A 19 -33.96 -48.52 41.97
C PRO A 19 -33.13 -48.33 40.67
N LEU A 20 -32.98 -47.12 40.10
CA LEU A 20 -32.18 -46.95 38.86
C LEU A 20 -31.18 -45.78 38.84
N MET A 21 -31.00 -45.08 39.95
CA MET A 21 -30.25 -43.81 39.93
C MET A 21 -28.71 -43.87 40.15
N PRO A 22 -28.07 -44.90 40.76
CA PRO A 22 -26.61 -44.82 40.96
C PRO A 22 -25.81 -45.23 39.71
N LEU A 23 -26.38 -46.04 38.81
CA LEU A 23 -25.72 -46.45 37.56
C LEU A 23 -25.70 -45.34 36.52
N LEU A 24 -26.73 -44.49 36.48
CA LEU A 24 -26.78 -43.35 35.55
C LEU A 24 -25.76 -42.27 35.91
N GLN A 25 -25.51 -42.01 37.20
CA GLN A 25 -24.55 -40.99 37.62
C GLN A 25 -23.09 -41.43 37.42
N LEU A 26 -22.78 -42.71 37.63
CA LEU A 26 -21.46 -43.27 37.33
C LEU A 26 -21.18 -43.35 35.83
N SER A 27 -22.20 -43.66 35.01
CA SER A 27 -22.06 -43.61 33.55
C SER A 27 -21.98 -42.18 33.01
N LEU A 28 -22.66 -41.20 33.64
CA LEU A 28 -22.52 -39.78 33.25
C LEU A 28 -21.13 -39.21 33.62
N LEU A 29 -20.55 -39.58 34.77
CA LEU A 29 -19.19 -39.18 35.14
C LEU A 29 -18.14 -39.88 34.25
N ALA A 30 -18.32 -41.15 33.92
CA ALA A 30 -17.44 -41.86 32.98
C ALA A 30 -17.56 -41.27 31.56
N LEU A 31 -18.76 -40.88 31.13
CA LEU A 31 -18.99 -40.19 29.86
C LEU A 31 -18.34 -38.80 29.87
N LEU A 32 -18.39 -38.05 30.98
CA LEU A 32 -17.72 -36.75 31.12
C LEU A 32 -16.18 -36.87 31.17
N VAL A 33 -15.62 -37.95 31.70
CA VAL A 33 -14.18 -38.23 31.68
C VAL A 33 -13.72 -38.73 30.29
N LEU A 34 -14.55 -39.50 29.57
CA LEU A 34 -14.30 -39.94 28.19
C LEU A 34 -14.54 -38.84 27.15
N LEU A 35 -15.49 -37.94 27.38
CA LEU A 35 -15.77 -36.74 26.56
C LEU A 35 -14.83 -35.58 26.91
N GLY A 36 -14.34 -35.48 28.16
CA GLY A 36 -13.28 -34.55 28.56
C GLY A 36 -11.90 -34.90 27.99
N GLY A 37 -11.71 -36.15 27.55
CA GLY A 37 -10.52 -36.60 26.82
C GLY A 37 -10.56 -36.37 25.30
N SER A 38 -11.70 -35.89 24.75
CA SER A 38 -11.94 -35.91 23.29
C SER A 38 -12.46 -34.58 22.73
N ALA A 39 -12.25 -33.46 23.43
CA ALA A 39 -12.44 -32.10 22.89
C ALA A 39 -11.10 -31.49 22.43
N ARG A 40 -10.29 -32.27 21.69
CA ARG A 40 -9.36 -31.70 20.70
C ARG A 40 -10.10 -31.74 19.36
N ALA A 41 -10.90 -30.71 19.14
CA ALA A 41 -11.48 -30.45 17.83
C ALA A 41 -10.36 -30.40 16.77
N ALA A 42 -10.65 -31.01 15.62
CA ALA A 42 -9.80 -31.13 14.45
C ALA A 42 -8.99 -29.85 14.17
N ARG A 43 -7.70 -29.89 14.46
CA ARG A 43 -6.68 -29.10 13.77
C ARG A 43 -5.87 -30.10 12.96
N GLY A 44 -5.92 -29.98 11.64
CA GLY A 44 -4.98 -30.65 10.75
C GLY A 44 -3.56 -30.30 11.21
N HIS A 45 -2.92 -31.23 11.90
CA HIS A 45 -1.53 -31.15 12.27
C HIS A 45 -0.79 -31.80 11.11
N GLU A 46 -0.22 -30.99 10.21
CA GLU A 46 0.78 -31.44 9.27
C GLU A 46 1.90 -32.12 10.07
N ARG A 47 1.86 -33.46 10.09
CA ARG A 47 2.93 -34.29 10.63
C ARG A 47 4.09 -34.24 9.64
N GLY A 48 5.08 -33.42 9.93
CA GLY A 48 6.36 -33.49 9.22
C GLY A 48 7.15 -32.20 9.21
N GLN A 49 7.58 -31.70 10.37
CA GLN A 49 8.72 -30.79 10.50
C GLN A 49 9.11 -30.73 11.98
N GLY A 50 10.41 -30.68 12.27
CA GLY A 50 10.96 -30.52 13.62
C GLY A 50 10.57 -29.18 14.25
N PRO A 51 11.22 -28.75 15.34
CA PRO A 51 11.00 -27.41 15.88
C PRO A 51 11.14 -26.37 14.74
N PRO A 52 10.21 -25.41 14.64
CA PRO A 52 10.27 -24.36 13.62
C PRO A 52 11.61 -23.61 13.72
N GLN A 53 12.07 -23.01 12.62
CA GLN A 53 13.35 -22.28 12.59
C GLN A 53 13.06 -20.78 12.38
N PRO A 54 13.97 -19.89 12.84
CA PRO A 54 13.82 -18.46 12.62
C PRO A 54 13.73 -18.14 11.13
N PHE A 55 12.81 -17.25 10.75
CA PHE A 55 12.60 -16.92 9.34
C PHE A 55 13.84 -16.27 8.70
N GLU A 56 14.68 -15.59 9.49
CA GLU A 56 15.95 -15.02 9.02
C GLU A 56 16.94 -16.11 8.60
N LEU A 57 17.05 -17.19 9.40
CA LEU A 57 17.89 -18.33 9.08
C LEU A 57 17.37 -19.08 7.85
N LEU A 58 16.06 -19.29 7.78
CA LEU A 58 15.41 -19.94 6.64
C LEU A 58 15.57 -19.11 5.36
N SER A 59 15.43 -17.78 5.44
CA SER A 59 15.64 -16.88 4.30
C SER A 59 17.08 -16.91 3.80
N ASN A 60 18.07 -16.97 4.68
CA ASN A 60 19.47 -17.06 4.25
C ASN A 60 19.76 -18.40 3.56
N ARG A 61 19.27 -19.52 4.13
CA ARG A 61 19.38 -20.85 3.49
C ARG A 61 18.68 -20.93 2.15
N ALA A 62 17.53 -20.26 2.01
CA ALA A 62 16.83 -20.16 0.74
C ALA A 62 17.69 -19.47 -0.32
N VAL A 63 18.28 -18.32 0.00
CA VAL A 63 19.13 -17.56 -0.94
C VAL A 63 20.38 -18.36 -1.31
N GLU A 64 21.00 -19.06 -0.36
CA GLU A 64 22.11 -19.99 -0.62
C GLU A 64 21.70 -21.13 -1.57
N ALA A 65 20.54 -21.76 -1.32
CA ALA A 65 19.99 -22.81 -2.17
C ALA A 65 19.68 -22.30 -3.58
N SER A 66 19.04 -21.13 -3.71
CA SER A 66 18.79 -20.48 -5.01
C SER A 66 20.08 -20.21 -5.76
N SER A 67 21.12 -19.72 -5.08
CA SER A 67 22.42 -19.41 -5.69
C SER A 67 23.17 -20.68 -6.11
N ALA A 68 22.95 -21.80 -5.42
CA ALA A 68 23.51 -23.10 -5.76
C ALA A 68 22.71 -23.85 -6.84
N GLY A 69 21.59 -23.29 -7.32
CA GLY A 69 20.70 -23.93 -8.30
C GLY A 69 19.79 -25.02 -7.71
N ASP A 70 19.73 -25.16 -6.39
CA ASP A 70 18.80 -26.08 -5.70
C ASP A 70 17.46 -25.37 -5.44
N PHE A 71 16.67 -25.25 -6.51
CA PHE A 71 15.39 -24.53 -6.48
C PHE A 71 14.34 -25.23 -5.61
N GLU A 72 14.37 -26.56 -5.47
CA GLU A 72 13.46 -27.28 -4.58
C GLU A 72 13.74 -27.00 -3.10
N ALA A 73 15.02 -26.95 -2.71
CA ALA A 73 15.38 -26.52 -1.36
C ALA A 73 15.06 -25.04 -1.14
N ALA A 74 15.28 -24.19 -2.15
CA ALA A 74 14.94 -22.76 -2.07
C ALA A 74 13.43 -22.54 -1.83
N VAL A 75 12.56 -23.18 -2.60
CA VAL A 75 11.10 -23.13 -2.39
C VAL A 75 10.74 -23.55 -0.96
N ARG A 76 11.26 -24.69 -0.52
CA ARG A 76 10.99 -25.23 0.82
C ARG A 76 11.41 -24.26 1.92
N TYR A 77 12.59 -23.67 1.82
CA TYR A 77 13.09 -22.73 2.82
C TYR A 77 12.33 -21.40 2.79
N LEU A 78 11.96 -20.86 1.61
CA LEU A 78 11.18 -19.63 1.49
C LEU A 78 9.75 -19.79 2.01
N GLU A 79 9.07 -20.87 1.66
CA GLU A 79 7.72 -21.17 2.18
C GLU A 79 7.74 -21.35 3.71
N GLN A 80 8.75 -22.04 4.24
CA GLN A 80 8.94 -22.16 5.69
C GLN A 80 9.25 -20.81 6.34
N ALA A 81 10.04 -19.94 5.70
CA ALA A 81 10.35 -18.61 6.22
C ALA A 81 9.09 -17.73 6.26
N LEU A 82 8.28 -17.73 5.21
CA LEU A 82 6.99 -17.02 5.16
C LEU A 82 6.01 -17.56 6.21
N SER A 83 5.92 -18.88 6.37
CA SER A 83 5.09 -19.50 7.41
C SER A 83 5.58 -19.15 8.82
N SER A 84 6.89 -19.18 9.05
CA SER A 84 7.51 -18.82 10.33
C SER A 84 7.24 -17.35 10.68
N ARG A 85 7.41 -16.41 9.72
CA ARG A 85 7.06 -14.99 9.89
C ARG A 85 5.58 -14.78 10.25
N ARG A 86 4.68 -15.58 9.66
CA ARG A 86 3.23 -15.51 9.89
C ARG A 86 2.77 -16.11 11.23
N ARG A 87 3.65 -16.78 12.00
CA ARG A 87 3.29 -17.36 13.31
C ARG A 87 3.17 -16.29 14.42
N LEU A 88 2.21 -15.38 14.25
CA LEU A 88 1.75 -14.41 15.25
C LEU A 88 1.08 -15.07 16.47
N ARG A 89 0.61 -16.31 16.34
CA ARG A 89 -0.25 -16.98 17.34
C ARG A 89 0.41 -17.21 18.70
N CYS A 90 1.70 -17.56 18.74
CA CYS A 90 2.43 -17.72 20.00
C CYS A 90 2.55 -16.37 20.74
N ARG A 91 2.84 -15.30 19.98
CA ARG A 91 2.96 -13.93 20.51
C ARG A 91 1.61 -13.39 21.01
N LEU A 92 0.53 -13.65 20.26
CA LEU A 92 -0.86 -13.37 20.67
C LEU A 92 -1.20 -13.99 22.03
N GLU A 93 -0.85 -15.26 22.26
CA GLU A 93 -1.10 -15.94 23.53
C GLU A 93 -0.28 -15.36 24.69
N CYS A 94 0.91 -14.80 24.43
CA CYS A 94 1.74 -14.19 25.47
C CYS A 94 1.10 -12.93 26.07
N GLY A 95 0.48 -12.09 25.25
CA GLY A 95 -0.26 -10.91 25.73
C GLY A 95 -1.50 -11.28 26.54
N ALA A 96 -2.25 -12.30 26.10
CA ALA A 96 -3.44 -12.78 26.78
C ALA A 96 -3.15 -13.44 28.14
N ARG A 97 -2.00 -14.12 28.28
CA ARG A 97 -1.61 -14.81 29.54
C ARG A 97 -1.24 -13.86 30.68
N ALA A 98 -0.79 -12.64 30.37
CA ALA A 98 -0.36 -11.65 31.35
C ALA A 98 -0.80 -10.22 30.97
N PRO A 99 -2.10 -9.90 31.06
CA PRO A 99 -2.64 -8.60 30.64
C PRO A 99 -2.21 -7.45 31.57
N LEU A 100 -1.53 -6.44 31.02
CA LEU A 100 -1.00 -5.29 31.76
C LEU A 100 -2.09 -4.48 32.49
N GLY A 101 -3.30 -4.39 31.92
CA GLY A 101 -4.42 -3.63 32.50
C GLY A 101 -4.90 -4.18 33.86
N THR A 102 -4.76 -5.49 34.10
CA THR A 102 -5.19 -6.13 35.36
C THR A 102 -4.25 -5.82 36.53
N ALA A 103 -3.00 -5.45 36.26
CA ALA A 103 -2.03 -5.10 37.30
C ALA A 103 -2.39 -3.81 38.06
N ARG A 104 -3.12 -2.88 37.38
CA ARG A 104 -3.53 -1.56 37.88
C ARG A 104 -4.81 -1.60 38.72
N GLY A 105 -5.68 -2.59 38.51
CA GLY A 105 -7.01 -2.70 39.14
C GLY A 105 -7.05 -3.01 40.65
N GLY A 106 -5.90 -3.06 41.32
CA GLY A 106 -5.80 -3.48 42.73
C GLY A 106 -5.66 -2.36 43.77
N GLY A 107 -5.69 -1.08 43.38
CA GLY A 107 -5.80 0.07 44.31
C GLY A 107 -4.81 0.13 45.48
N GLY A 108 -3.63 -0.50 45.36
CA GLY A 108 -2.67 -0.61 46.45
C GLY A 108 -1.22 -0.38 45.99
N PRO A 109 -0.30 -0.04 46.91
CA PRO A 109 1.06 0.45 46.61
C PRO A 109 1.95 -0.54 45.81
N ALA A 110 1.57 -1.81 45.71
CA ALA A 110 2.32 -2.83 44.96
C ALA A 110 1.90 -2.98 43.48
N TRP A 111 1.10 -2.06 42.93
CA TRP A 111 0.65 -2.13 41.53
C TRP A 111 1.82 -2.08 40.53
N GLU A 112 2.86 -1.31 40.83
CA GLU A 112 4.08 -1.21 40.03
C GLU A 112 4.78 -2.57 39.89
N LEU A 113 4.91 -3.31 40.99
CA LEU A 113 5.52 -4.64 41.00
C LEU A 113 4.70 -5.66 40.21
N ARG A 114 3.36 -5.58 40.27
CA ARG A 114 2.49 -6.44 39.45
C ARG A 114 2.60 -6.10 37.96
N PHE A 115 2.72 -4.82 37.63
CA PHE A 115 2.88 -4.36 36.26
C PHE A 115 4.23 -4.83 35.69
N LEU A 116 5.33 -4.60 36.41
CA LEU A 116 6.67 -5.05 36.03
C LEU A 116 6.73 -6.57 35.91
N ARG A 117 6.09 -7.31 36.83
CA ARG A 117 6.00 -8.77 36.73
C ARG A 117 5.28 -9.22 35.47
N ALA A 118 4.12 -8.63 35.16
CA ALA A 118 3.38 -8.96 33.95
C ALA A 118 4.20 -8.63 32.69
N LEU A 119 4.88 -7.48 32.65
CA LEU A 119 5.78 -7.09 31.57
C LEU A 119 6.91 -8.12 31.37
N LEU A 120 7.58 -8.54 32.45
CA LEU A 120 8.65 -9.53 32.40
C LEU A 120 8.14 -10.94 32.03
N GLU A 121 6.95 -11.33 32.47
CA GLU A 121 6.32 -12.60 32.10
C GLU A 121 5.97 -12.63 30.61
N ARG A 122 5.48 -11.51 30.05
CA ARG A 122 5.27 -11.34 28.61
C ARG A 122 6.58 -11.42 27.83
N ALA A 123 7.61 -10.67 28.25
CA ALA A 123 8.95 -10.70 27.67
C ALA A 123 9.53 -12.12 27.64
N ARG A 124 9.44 -12.86 28.76
CA ARG A 124 9.87 -14.28 28.83
C ARG A 124 9.04 -15.21 27.97
N CYS A 125 7.73 -14.97 27.85
CA CYS A 125 6.86 -15.78 27.01
C CYS A 125 7.24 -15.63 25.54
N ALA A 126 7.41 -14.39 25.07
CA ALA A 126 7.77 -14.15 23.70
C ALA A 126 9.22 -14.51 23.37
N HIS A 127 10.17 -14.32 24.32
CA HIS A 127 11.52 -14.88 24.17
C HIS A 127 11.48 -16.40 24.01
N ARG A 128 10.54 -17.09 24.67
CA ARG A 128 10.31 -18.52 24.42
C ARG A 128 9.68 -18.78 23.06
N CYS A 129 8.76 -17.94 22.58
CA CYS A 129 8.26 -18.04 21.21
C CYS A 129 9.39 -17.88 20.17
N GLU A 130 10.40 -17.05 20.46
CA GLU A 130 11.58 -16.86 19.60
C GLU A 130 12.65 -17.96 19.79
N ARG A 131 12.70 -18.64 20.95
CA ARG A 131 13.69 -19.68 21.27
C ARG A 131 13.20 -21.12 21.15
N GLU A 132 11.89 -21.36 21.16
CA GLU A 132 11.36 -22.64 20.69
C GLU A 132 11.59 -22.81 19.17
N ASP A 133 12.02 -21.73 18.47
CA ASP A 133 12.67 -21.78 17.16
C ASP A 133 14.18 -22.13 17.20
N GLU A 134 14.85 -22.05 18.35
CA GLU A 134 16.26 -22.44 18.59
C GLU A 134 16.40 -23.92 18.99
N GLY A 135 15.56 -24.80 18.44
CA GLY A 135 15.62 -26.26 18.68
C GLY A 135 16.85 -26.98 18.11
N SER A 136 17.95 -26.26 17.86
CA SER A 136 19.25 -26.81 17.48
C SER A 136 20.32 -26.27 18.43
N ARG A 137 21.07 -27.21 19.04
CA ARG A 137 22.23 -26.96 19.93
C ARG A 137 23.11 -25.80 19.46
N PRO A 138 23.84 -25.12 20.36
CA PRO A 138 24.86 -24.15 19.97
C PRO A 138 25.89 -24.89 19.10
N VAL A 139 25.81 -24.70 17.79
CA VAL A 139 26.83 -25.20 16.88
C VAL A 139 28.06 -24.36 17.15
N GLU A 140 29.09 -25.03 17.65
CA GLU A 140 30.41 -24.49 17.85
C GLU A 140 30.84 -23.71 16.60
N ARG A 141 31.46 -22.56 16.89
CA ARG A 141 32.15 -21.60 16.03
C ARG A 141 32.97 -22.23 14.88
N HIS A 142 32.33 -22.77 13.85
CA HIS A 142 32.99 -23.16 12.60
C HIS A 142 32.12 -22.89 11.36
N ALA A 143 31.48 -21.71 11.30
CA ALA A 143 31.15 -21.13 10.00
C ALA A 143 32.44 -20.52 9.43
N THR A 144 32.87 -20.99 8.25
CA THR A 144 34.02 -20.43 7.53
C THR A 144 33.78 -18.95 7.24
N ALA A 145 34.87 -18.17 7.15
CA ALA A 145 34.79 -16.73 6.90
C ALA A 145 34.00 -16.35 5.64
N ALA A 146 33.87 -17.26 4.66
CA ALA A 146 33.07 -17.09 3.45
C ALA A 146 31.54 -17.12 3.69
N ALA A 147 31.04 -17.90 4.66
CA ALA A 147 29.61 -17.98 4.97
C ALA A 147 29.08 -16.74 5.71
N ARG A 148 29.95 -16.04 6.45
CA ARG A 148 29.60 -14.75 7.10
C ARG A 148 29.49 -13.57 6.12
N VAL A 149 30.03 -13.71 4.91
CA VAL A 149 30.01 -12.64 3.88
C VAL A 149 28.69 -12.66 3.08
N LEU A 150 27.93 -13.77 3.13
CA LEU A 150 26.66 -13.92 2.43
C LEU A 150 25.43 -13.86 3.35
N SER A 151 25.58 -14.03 4.67
CA SER A 151 24.48 -13.91 5.62
C SER A 151 24.04 -12.46 5.75
N ARG A 152 22.87 -12.13 5.18
CA ARG A 152 22.22 -10.83 5.37
C ARG A 152 21.99 -10.58 6.86
N SER A 153 22.11 -9.33 7.30
CA SER A 153 21.77 -8.97 8.69
C SER A 153 20.28 -9.24 8.94
N ALA A 154 19.88 -9.47 10.19
CA ALA A 154 18.47 -9.67 10.52
C ALA A 154 17.59 -8.48 10.08
N GLU A 155 18.15 -7.27 10.11
CA GLU A 155 17.51 -6.04 9.64
C GLU A 155 17.31 -6.05 8.12
N ASP A 156 18.33 -6.45 7.35
CA ASP A 156 18.24 -6.58 5.88
C ASP A 156 17.19 -7.62 5.48
N VAL A 157 17.12 -8.74 6.19
CA VAL A 157 16.11 -9.77 5.93
C VAL A 157 14.71 -9.23 6.23
N ARG A 158 14.50 -8.52 7.35
CA ARG A 158 13.20 -7.90 7.68
C ARG A 158 12.76 -6.88 6.62
N LEU A 159 13.68 -6.03 6.16
CA LEU A 159 13.41 -5.06 5.10
C LEU A 159 13.06 -5.76 3.77
N ALA A 160 13.78 -6.83 3.42
CA ALA A 160 13.47 -7.62 2.23
C ALA A 160 12.06 -8.23 2.29
N PHE A 161 11.64 -8.69 3.47
CA PHE A 161 10.31 -9.22 3.71
C PHE A 161 9.20 -8.15 3.70
N GLN A 162 9.48 -6.92 4.15
CA GLN A 162 8.57 -5.78 4.00
C GLN A 162 8.36 -5.42 2.52
N LYS A 163 9.43 -5.48 1.72
CA LYS A 163 9.39 -5.30 0.26
C LYS A 163 8.93 -6.55 -0.49
N ARG A 164 8.43 -7.58 0.19
CA ARG A 164 7.99 -8.85 -0.43
C ARG A 164 9.03 -9.52 -1.36
N MET A 165 10.33 -9.22 -1.20
CA MET A 165 11.42 -9.82 -1.98
C MET A 165 11.46 -11.36 -1.98
N PRO A 166 11.06 -12.08 -0.90
CA PRO A 166 10.94 -13.54 -0.94
C PRO A 166 10.09 -14.06 -2.11
N TYR A 167 9.09 -13.29 -2.53
CA TYR A 167 8.23 -13.66 -3.65
C TYR A 167 8.92 -13.53 -5.01
N SER A 168 9.87 -12.62 -5.18
CA SER A 168 10.72 -12.56 -6.37
C SER A 168 11.63 -13.80 -6.47
N TYR A 169 12.19 -14.27 -5.35
CA TYR A 169 12.95 -15.53 -5.32
C TYR A 169 12.06 -16.76 -5.53
N LEU A 170 10.86 -16.77 -4.96
CA LEU A 170 9.87 -17.85 -5.17
C LEU A 170 9.40 -17.92 -6.61
N GLN A 171 9.15 -16.79 -7.26
CA GLN A 171 8.82 -16.73 -8.68
C GLN A 171 9.86 -17.49 -9.50
N GLN A 172 11.15 -17.14 -9.35
CA GLN A 172 12.23 -17.81 -10.05
C GLN A 172 12.28 -19.31 -9.73
N ALA A 173 12.22 -19.68 -8.45
CA ALA A 173 12.34 -21.08 -8.03
C ALA A 173 11.13 -21.93 -8.47
N TYR A 174 9.92 -21.37 -8.48
CA TYR A 174 8.73 -22.04 -9.00
C TYR A 174 8.80 -22.23 -10.52
N SER A 175 9.28 -21.23 -11.28
CA SER A 175 9.50 -21.39 -12.73
C SER A 175 10.48 -22.52 -13.03
N GLN A 176 11.59 -22.60 -12.29
CA GLN A 176 12.61 -23.66 -12.48
C GLN A 176 12.14 -25.06 -12.04
N THR A 177 11.10 -25.13 -11.19
CA THR A 177 10.49 -26.40 -10.74
C THR A 177 9.17 -26.71 -11.46
N ASN A 178 8.88 -26.01 -12.57
CA ASN A 178 7.68 -26.19 -13.39
C ASN A 178 6.34 -25.98 -12.65
N GLN A 179 6.31 -25.07 -11.67
CA GLN A 179 5.12 -24.67 -10.91
C GLN A 179 4.60 -23.30 -11.37
N MET A 180 4.13 -23.21 -12.62
CA MET A 180 3.85 -21.94 -13.29
C MET A 180 2.77 -21.07 -12.61
N GLU A 181 1.67 -21.66 -12.13
CA GLU A 181 0.62 -20.92 -11.40
C GLU A 181 1.18 -20.25 -10.13
N LYS A 182 1.98 -20.98 -9.35
CA LYS A 182 2.61 -20.44 -8.14
C LYS A 182 3.67 -19.38 -8.47
N ALA A 183 4.34 -19.51 -9.60
CA ALA A 183 5.29 -18.50 -10.08
C ALA A 183 4.57 -17.20 -10.42
N ALA A 184 3.42 -17.28 -11.10
CA ALA A 184 2.57 -16.12 -11.43
C ALA A 184 2.01 -15.44 -10.16
N GLU A 185 1.47 -16.21 -9.20
CA GLU A 185 1.02 -15.66 -7.91
C GLU A 185 2.15 -15.00 -7.12
N ALA A 186 3.35 -15.58 -7.14
CA ALA A 186 4.51 -15.01 -6.47
C ALA A 186 4.96 -13.71 -7.16
N ALA A 187 5.00 -13.67 -8.50
CA ALA A 187 5.27 -12.45 -9.25
C ALA A 187 4.26 -11.35 -8.93
N TYR A 188 2.96 -11.68 -8.94
CA TYR A 188 1.89 -10.74 -8.60
C TYR A 188 2.02 -10.21 -7.17
N THR A 189 2.21 -11.10 -6.18
CA THR A 189 2.41 -10.74 -4.77
C THR A 189 3.62 -9.80 -4.58
N PHE A 190 4.71 -10.02 -5.32
CA PHE A 190 5.89 -9.15 -5.31
C PHE A 190 5.59 -7.76 -5.89
N LEU A 191 4.93 -7.70 -7.05
CA LEU A 191 4.60 -6.46 -7.75
C LEU A 191 3.66 -5.56 -6.97
N MET A 192 2.73 -6.15 -6.21
CA MET A 192 1.88 -5.39 -5.29
C MET A 192 2.68 -4.51 -4.33
N ALA A 193 3.89 -4.92 -3.91
CA ALA A 193 4.77 -4.11 -3.07
C ALA A 193 5.89 -3.39 -3.82
N ASN A 194 6.00 -3.60 -5.13
CA ASN A 194 7.08 -3.14 -5.99
C ASN A 194 6.52 -2.77 -7.38
N PRO A 195 5.57 -1.83 -7.47
CA PRO A 195 4.88 -1.50 -8.72
C PRO A 195 5.82 -0.94 -9.80
N GLU A 196 6.99 -0.44 -9.42
CA GLU A 196 8.04 0.01 -10.32
C GLU A 196 8.70 -1.13 -11.11
N HIS A 197 8.61 -2.36 -10.63
CA HIS A 197 9.30 -3.53 -11.17
C HIS A 197 8.51 -4.23 -12.30
N MET A 198 7.99 -3.49 -13.29
CA MET A 198 7.06 -3.88 -14.37
C MET A 198 7.47 -5.05 -15.32
N ALA A 199 8.24 -6.02 -14.87
CA ALA A 199 8.52 -7.28 -15.58
C ALA A 199 7.77 -8.44 -14.88
N VAL A 200 6.46 -8.57 -15.13
CA VAL A 200 5.87 -9.91 -15.12
C VAL A 200 6.44 -10.59 -16.37
N PRO A 201 7.16 -11.72 -16.27
CA PRO A 201 7.50 -12.50 -17.44
C PRO A 201 6.20 -12.85 -18.16
N SER A 202 6.09 -12.48 -19.43
CA SER A 202 5.10 -13.03 -20.34
C SER A 202 5.10 -14.54 -20.18
N HIS A 203 3.93 -15.11 -19.91
CA HIS A 203 3.70 -16.55 -19.97
C HIS A 203 4.22 -17.08 -21.31
N ASP A 204 5.30 -17.86 -21.30
CA ASP A 204 5.78 -18.55 -22.50
C ASP A 204 4.65 -19.46 -23.04
N GLU A 205 4.43 -19.35 -24.35
CA GLU A 205 3.38 -19.93 -25.21
C GLU A 205 3.28 -21.47 -25.27
N ASN A 206 3.63 -22.24 -24.23
CA ASN A 206 3.63 -23.71 -24.36
C ASN A 206 2.94 -24.52 -23.25
N THR A 207 2.01 -23.90 -22.53
CA THR A 207 1.09 -24.63 -21.65
C THR A 207 -0.35 -24.22 -21.95
N GLU A 208 -1.05 -25.06 -22.72
CA GLU A 208 -2.50 -25.04 -22.80
C GLU A 208 -3.11 -25.20 -21.39
N THR A 209 -4.13 -24.37 -21.10
CA THR A 209 -5.02 -24.34 -19.90
C THR A 209 -4.40 -23.72 -18.63
N VAL A 210 -4.95 -22.67 -18.02
CA VAL A 210 -6.35 -22.45 -17.60
C VAL A 210 -6.82 -21.01 -17.82
N THR A 211 -7.99 -20.90 -18.44
CA THR A 211 -8.86 -19.73 -18.56
C THR A 211 -9.04 -18.90 -17.27
N GLY A 212 -8.81 -17.59 -17.33
CA GLY A 212 -9.50 -16.58 -16.49
C GLY A 212 -9.32 -16.66 -14.96
N ALA A 213 -8.25 -17.25 -14.45
CA ALA A 213 -7.99 -17.28 -13.01
C ALA A 213 -7.45 -15.92 -12.53
N LYS A 214 -8.19 -15.23 -11.65
CA LYS A 214 -7.76 -14.01 -10.96
C LYS A 214 -6.49 -14.29 -10.16
N LEU A 215 -5.38 -13.65 -10.49
CA LEU A 215 -4.12 -13.76 -9.74
C LEU A 215 -4.32 -13.29 -8.28
N VAL A 216 -3.77 -14.05 -7.35
CA VAL A 216 -3.97 -13.85 -5.91
C VAL A 216 -2.75 -13.21 -5.27
N ASP A 217 -2.94 -12.09 -4.57
CA ASP A 217 -1.93 -11.54 -3.67
C ASP A 217 -1.85 -12.41 -2.42
N ARG A 218 -0.76 -13.16 -2.26
CA ARG A 218 -0.56 -14.08 -1.12
C ARG A 218 -0.31 -13.35 0.20
N GLU A 219 -0.04 -12.05 0.18
CA GLU A 219 0.06 -11.16 1.34
C GLU A 219 -0.99 -10.05 1.32
N ALA A 220 -2.12 -10.28 0.63
CA ALA A 220 -3.28 -9.40 0.63
C ALA A 220 -3.66 -8.95 2.05
N GLN A 221 -3.84 -7.64 2.20
CA GLN A 221 -4.36 -7.05 3.43
C GLN A 221 -5.87 -6.89 3.28
N LEU A 222 -6.62 -7.77 3.94
CA LEU A 222 -8.08 -7.88 3.76
C LEU A 222 -8.82 -6.57 4.01
N HIS A 223 -8.39 -5.77 4.98
CA HIS A 223 -9.02 -4.48 5.27
C HIS A 223 -8.88 -3.48 4.12
N LEU A 224 -7.74 -3.48 3.42
CA LEU A 224 -7.53 -2.64 2.24
C LEU A 224 -8.30 -3.18 1.02
N GLU A 225 -8.32 -4.49 0.82
CA GLU A 225 -9.08 -5.10 -0.28
C GLU A 225 -10.57 -4.82 -0.17
N HIS A 226 -11.15 -5.05 1.00
CA HIS A 226 -12.56 -4.73 1.24
C HIS A 226 -12.85 -3.24 1.12
N TYR A 227 -11.90 -2.37 1.51
CA TYR A 227 -12.05 -0.93 1.32
C TYR A 227 -12.10 -0.55 -0.16
N ARG A 228 -11.18 -1.07 -0.99
CA ARG A 228 -11.19 -0.86 -2.45
C ARG A 228 -12.52 -1.33 -3.05
N ASP A 229 -12.92 -2.56 -2.77
CA ASP A 229 -14.16 -3.13 -3.28
C ASP A 229 -15.38 -2.30 -2.81
N ALA A 230 -15.35 -1.73 -1.60
CA ALA A 230 -16.41 -0.87 -1.09
C ALA A 230 -16.50 0.49 -1.81
N VAL A 231 -15.35 1.11 -2.12
CA VAL A 231 -15.28 2.33 -2.93
C VAL A 231 -15.81 2.07 -4.34
N GLU A 232 -15.42 0.96 -4.98
CA GLU A 232 -15.93 0.57 -6.30
C GLU A 232 -17.47 0.44 -6.31
N HIS A 233 -18.05 -0.24 -5.31
CA HIS A 233 -19.52 -0.33 -5.19
C HIS A 233 -20.17 1.03 -4.88
N TYR A 234 -19.51 1.88 -4.10
CA TYR A 234 -20.02 3.21 -3.78
C TYR A 234 -20.09 4.10 -5.02
N GLU A 235 -19.03 4.09 -5.85
CA GLU A 235 -18.97 4.85 -7.11
C GLU A 235 -19.93 4.32 -8.18
N ALA A 236 -20.32 3.05 -8.08
CA ALA A 236 -21.34 2.43 -8.93
C ALA A 236 -22.79 2.69 -8.47
N ASP A 237 -23.00 3.52 -7.43
CA ASP A 237 -24.29 3.76 -6.76
C ASP A 237 -24.93 2.49 -6.13
N ASP A 238 -24.18 1.40 -5.99
CA ASP A 238 -24.61 0.15 -5.38
C ASP A 238 -24.47 0.21 -3.84
N PHE A 239 -25.21 1.14 -3.22
CA PHE A 239 -25.03 1.50 -1.80
C PHE A 239 -25.19 0.32 -0.82
N GLN A 240 -26.01 -0.67 -1.14
CA GLN A 240 -26.17 -1.86 -0.31
C GLN A 240 -24.90 -2.72 -0.28
N LEU A 241 -24.25 -2.94 -1.44
CA LEU A 241 -22.99 -3.68 -1.54
C LEU A 241 -21.82 -2.86 -0.98
N ALA A 242 -21.85 -1.54 -1.15
CA ALA A 242 -20.90 -0.62 -0.53
C ALA A 242 -20.95 -0.72 1.01
N ILE A 243 -22.16 -0.73 1.60
CA ILE A 243 -22.33 -0.93 3.05
C ILE A 243 -21.72 -2.26 3.50
N GLU A 244 -22.06 -3.36 2.82
CA GLU A 244 -21.56 -4.69 3.19
C GLU A 244 -20.03 -4.75 3.14
N SER A 245 -19.44 -4.15 2.12
CA SER A 245 -17.99 -4.12 1.91
C SER A 245 -17.28 -3.19 2.91
N PHE A 246 -17.80 -1.98 3.17
CA PHE A 246 -17.20 -1.05 4.14
C PHE A 246 -17.30 -1.57 5.59
N GLU A 247 -18.41 -2.22 5.96
CA GLU A 247 -18.54 -2.83 7.28
C GLU A 247 -17.54 -3.98 7.47
N GLN A 248 -17.33 -4.77 6.41
CA GLN A 248 -16.32 -5.84 6.43
C GLN A 248 -14.89 -5.26 6.43
N ALA A 249 -14.64 -4.16 5.70
CA ALA A 249 -13.37 -3.43 5.74
C ALA A 249 -13.05 -2.90 7.15
N LEU A 250 -14.01 -2.25 7.83
CA LEU A 250 -13.86 -1.77 9.21
C LEU A 250 -13.58 -2.92 10.18
N LYS A 251 -14.30 -4.03 10.04
CA LYS A 251 -14.10 -5.20 10.90
C LYS A 251 -12.68 -5.77 10.76
N GLU A 252 -12.21 -5.95 9.53
CA GLU A 252 -10.85 -6.44 9.27
C GLU A 252 -9.79 -5.38 9.65
N TYR A 253 -10.08 -4.09 9.52
CA TYR A 253 -9.18 -3.02 9.97
C TYR A 253 -8.87 -3.16 11.47
N PHE A 254 -9.89 -3.36 12.31
CA PHE A 254 -9.65 -3.55 13.75
C PHE A 254 -9.00 -4.89 14.10
N VAL A 255 -9.10 -5.91 13.24
CA VAL A 255 -8.27 -7.13 13.35
C VAL A 255 -6.81 -6.77 13.09
N ALA A 256 -6.54 -6.08 11.98
CA ALA A 256 -5.20 -5.66 11.59
C ALA A 256 -4.55 -4.68 12.59
N ASP A 257 -5.32 -3.76 13.19
CA ASP A 257 -4.89 -2.87 14.30
C ASP A 257 -4.37 -3.67 15.50
N ARG A 258 -5.11 -4.70 15.91
CA ARG A 258 -4.66 -5.56 17.03
C ARG A 258 -3.39 -6.32 16.66
N GLU A 259 -3.29 -6.84 15.44
CA GLU A 259 -2.13 -7.60 14.99
C GLU A 259 -0.87 -6.74 14.86
N CYS A 260 -0.99 -5.54 14.27
CA CYS A 260 0.09 -4.56 14.17
C CYS A 260 0.62 -4.18 15.55
N ARG A 261 -0.27 -3.84 16.49
CA ARG A 261 0.13 -3.42 17.84
C ARG A 261 0.86 -4.51 18.61
N LEU A 262 0.55 -5.78 18.35
CA LEU A 262 1.26 -6.90 18.97
C LEU A 262 2.67 -7.09 18.41
N LEU A 263 2.92 -6.71 17.16
CA LEU A 263 4.24 -6.72 16.57
C LEU A 263 5.16 -5.66 17.20
N CYS A 264 4.59 -4.56 17.70
CA CYS A 264 5.33 -3.48 18.37
C CYS A 264 5.98 -3.88 19.70
N GLU A 265 5.43 -4.88 20.38
CA GLU A 265 5.99 -5.36 21.64
C GLU A 265 7.35 -6.08 21.48
N TRP A 266 7.72 -6.42 20.23
CA TRP A 266 8.91 -7.21 19.87
C TRP A 266 9.72 -6.61 18.71
N SER A 267 9.57 -5.31 18.46
CA SER A 267 10.47 -4.58 17.56
C SER A 267 11.83 -4.38 18.24
N GLN A 268 12.87 -5.05 17.74
CA GLN A 268 14.27 -4.81 18.13
C GLN A 268 14.82 -3.50 17.54
N SER A 269 14.10 -2.88 16.60
CA SER A 269 14.50 -1.67 15.90
C SER A 269 13.88 -0.46 16.58
N TYR A 270 14.39 -0.10 17.75
CA TYR A 270 14.09 1.22 18.34
C TYR A 270 15.31 1.79 19.04
N GLY A 271 16.21 2.32 18.22
CA GLY A 271 17.24 3.26 18.64
C GLY A 271 18.42 2.62 19.36
N ASP A 272 19.59 3.15 19.03
CA ASP A 272 20.88 2.93 19.66
C ASP A 272 20.74 2.66 21.18
N HIS A 273 20.90 1.40 21.60
CA HIS A 273 20.90 1.00 23.01
C HIS A 273 21.91 1.84 23.82
N ASP A 274 22.92 2.41 23.14
CA ASP A 274 23.90 3.36 23.67
C ASP A 274 23.30 4.68 24.22
N LYS A 275 22.10 5.09 23.79
CA LYS A 275 21.41 6.25 24.39
C LYS A 275 20.65 5.90 25.67
N LEU A 276 20.06 4.71 25.74
CA LEU A 276 19.42 4.19 26.96
C LEU A 276 20.45 3.95 28.07
N ALA A 277 21.67 3.55 27.70
CA ALA A 277 22.81 3.38 28.61
C ALA A 277 23.28 4.68 29.31
N LYS A 278 22.81 5.87 28.88
CA LYS A 278 23.16 7.17 29.48
C LYS A 278 22.12 7.71 30.47
N THR A 279 21.09 6.94 30.79
CA THR A 279 20.09 7.32 31.80
C THR A 279 20.47 6.73 33.17
N ASP A 280 20.47 7.55 34.21
CA ASP A 280 21.00 7.19 35.54
C ASP A 280 19.96 6.50 36.47
N GLY A 281 18.70 6.32 36.02
CA GLY A 281 17.61 5.83 36.87
C GLY A 281 16.76 4.70 36.26
N PHE A 282 16.36 3.74 37.10
CA PHE A 282 15.60 2.55 36.70
C PHE A 282 14.23 2.88 36.08
N TYR A 283 13.54 3.89 36.62
CA TYR A 283 12.20 4.26 36.15
C TYR A 283 12.26 4.98 34.80
N GLU A 284 13.29 5.77 34.56
CA GLU A 284 13.57 6.47 33.32
C GLU A 284 13.84 5.48 32.18
N VAL A 285 14.61 4.42 32.45
CA VAL A 285 14.84 3.31 31.50
C VAL A 285 13.53 2.62 31.13
N ILE A 286 12.73 2.23 32.14
CA ILE A 286 11.46 1.54 31.90
C ILE A 286 10.48 2.44 31.15
N ALA A 287 10.40 3.71 31.51
CA ALA A 287 9.54 4.68 30.83
C ALA A 287 9.98 4.87 29.37
N GLY A 288 11.29 5.01 29.10
CA GLY A 288 11.82 5.10 27.74
C GLY A 288 11.46 3.90 26.87
N LEU A 289 11.65 2.67 27.38
CA LEU A 289 11.28 1.45 26.68
C LEU A 289 9.78 1.34 26.41
N TYR A 290 8.95 1.70 27.40
CA TYR A 290 7.51 1.68 27.24
C TYR A 290 7.03 2.74 26.22
N SER A 291 7.64 3.92 26.23
CA SER A 291 7.34 4.99 25.27
C SER A 291 7.70 4.60 23.84
N GLN A 292 8.82 3.92 23.61
CA GLN A 292 9.17 3.40 22.27
C GLN A 292 8.13 2.40 21.75
N ARG A 293 7.72 1.46 22.61
CA ARG A 293 6.64 0.53 22.30
C ARG A 293 5.34 1.28 21.99
N LEU A 294 4.99 2.27 22.80
CA LEU A 294 3.76 3.04 22.65
C LEU A 294 3.76 3.85 21.34
N ILE A 295 4.90 4.43 20.96
CA ILE A 295 5.08 5.12 19.68
C ILE A 295 4.82 4.17 18.52
N CYS A 296 5.37 2.95 18.56
CA CYS A 296 5.09 1.94 17.53
C CYS A 296 3.60 1.59 17.48
N GLU A 297 2.97 1.31 18.63
CA GLU A 297 1.54 0.98 18.69
C GLU A 297 0.66 2.13 18.16
N HIS A 298 1.06 3.37 18.42
CA HIS A 298 0.39 4.58 17.94
C HIS A 298 0.51 4.74 16.42
N ASP A 299 1.68 4.42 15.85
CA ASP A 299 1.97 4.50 14.42
C ASP A 299 1.27 3.43 13.56
N CYS A 300 0.66 2.39 14.17
CA CYS A 300 -0.11 1.38 13.45
C CYS A 300 -1.23 1.99 12.59
N VAL A 301 -1.80 3.13 13.00
CA VAL A 301 -2.82 3.84 12.20
C VAL A 301 -2.32 4.18 10.80
N ARG A 302 -1.04 4.55 10.67
CA ARG A 302 -0.39 4.90 9.41
C ARG A 302 -0.03 3.67 8.60
N GLU A 303 0.55 2.65 9.24
CA GLU A 303 0.93 1.41 8.59
C GLU A 303 -0.28 0.72 7.94
N LEU A 304 -1.41 0.69 8.65
CA LEU A 304 -2.64 0.07 8.16
C LEU A 304 -3.36 0.89 7.08
N ALA A 305 -3.05 2.17 6.96
CA ALA A 305 -3.58 3.03 5.91
C ALA A 305 -2.71 3.03 4.64
N THR A 306 -1.57 2.34 4.62
CA THR A 306 -0.63 2.37 3.49
C THR A 306 -0.73 1.10 2.66
N TRP A 307 -1.04 1.22 1.36
CA TRP A 307 -0.97 0.07 0.46
C TRP A 307 0.46 -0.48 0.36
N PRO A 308 0.64 -1.79 0.16
CA PRO A 308 1.94 -2.36 -0.17
C PRO A 308 2.58 -1.58 -1.33
N GLY A 309 3.89 -1.27 -1.22
CA GLY A 309 4.63 -0.54 -2.25
C GLY A 309 4.38 0.96 -2.31
N GLN A 310 3.40 1.48 -1.56
CA GLN A 310 3.19 2.91 -1.39
C GLN A 310 4.03 3.46 -0.22
N LEU A 311 4.49 4.71 -0.36
CA LEU A 311 5.32 5.37 0.67
C LEU A 311 4.50 6.16 1.70
N SER A 312 3.25 6.50 1.38
CA SER A 312 2.40 7.33 2.24
C SER A 312 1.06 6.63 2.50
N PRO A 313 0.46 6.86 3.68
CA PRO A 313 -0.87 6.37 3.97
C PRO A 313 -1.94 7.07 3.12
N ILE A 314 -3.06 6.39 2.93
CA ILE A 314 -4.31 7.00 2.52
C ILE A 314 -4.71 7.99 3.61
N GLU A 315 -4.91 9.25 3.22
CA GLU A 315 -5.33 10.31 4.14
C GLU A 315 -6.71 10.01 4.70
N ASN A 316 -6.91 10.26 5.99
CA ASN A 316 -8.21 10.07 6.65
C ASN A 316 -8.78 8.65 6.49
N PHE A 317 -7.94 7.63 6.26
CA PHE A 317 -8.39 6.28 5.93
C PHE A 317 -9.48 5.73 6.86
N LEU A 318 -9.25 5.78 8.17
CA LEU A 318 -10.25 5.32 9.16
C LEU A 318 -11.50 6.21 9.17
N PRO A 319 -11.43 7.55 9.30
CA PRO A 319 -12.61 8.41 9.22
C PRO A 319 -13.40 8.27 7.92
N LEU A 320 -12.74 8.05 6.77
CA LEU A 320 -13.40 7.87 5.47
C LEU A 320 -14.38 6.70 5.45
N HIS A 321 -14.11 5.60 6.17
CA HIS A 321 -15.08 4.50 6.28
C HIS A 321 -16.41 4.99 6.86
N TYR A 322 -16.35 5.80 7.93
CA TYR A 322 -17.54 6.35 8.56
C TYR A 322 -18.22 7.40 7.69
N ASP A 323 -17.44 8.15 6.90
CA ASP A 323 -17.98 9.14 5.97
C ASP A 323 -18.76 8.48 4.81
N TYR A 324 -18.18 7.47 4.18
CA TYR A 324 -18.86 6.68 3.15
C TYR A 324 -20.07 5.96 3.72
N LEU A 325 -19.94 5.31 4.88
CA LEU A 325 -21.04 4.59 5.52
C LEU A 325 -22.21 5.51 5.90
N GLN A 326 -21.97 6.73 6.40
CA GLN A 326 -23.10 7.64 6.71
C GLN A 326 -23.93 7.94 5.46
N PHE A 327 -23.27 8.18 4.33
CA PHE A 327 -23.96 8.48 3.08
C PHE A 327 -24.64 7.24 2.50
N SER A 328 -23.97 6.08 2.47
CA SER A 328 -24.57 4.85 1.96
C SER A 328 -25.78 4.43 2.80
N TYR A 329 -25.71 4.51 4.13
CA TYR A 329 -26.85 4.23 5.00
C TYR A 329 -28.00 5.22 4.79
N TYR A 330 -27.69 6.49 4.54
CA TYR A 330 -28.69 7.49 4.16
C TYR A 330 -29.40 7.12 2.85
N GLN A 331 -28.66 6.74 1.81
CA GLN A 331 -29.23 6.38 0.50
C GLN A 331 -30.18 5.18 0.57
N VAL A 332 -29.94 4.23 1.48
CA VAL A 332 -30.83 3.08 1.72
C VAL A 332 -31.93 3.35 2.77
N GLY A 333 -32.03 4.59 3.26
CA GLY A 333 -33.08 5.02 4.22
C GLY A 333 -32.84 4.62 5.68
N ASN A 334 -31.65 4.17 6.04
CA ASN A 334 -31.30 3.80 7.42
C ASN A 334 -30.70 4.98 8.20
N TYR A 335 -31.55 5.92 8.59
CA TYR A 335 -31.13 7.15 9.27
C TYR A 335 -30.48 6.92 10.65
N VAL A 336 -30.85 5.84 11.36
CA VAL A 336 -30.23 5.49 12.64
C VAL A 336 -28.75 5.20 12.44
N LYS A 337 -28.41 4.30 11.50
CA LYS A 337 -27.01 3.96 11.22
C LYS A 337 -26.25 5.09 10.53
N ALA A 338 -26.92 5.87 9.69
CA ALA A 338 -26.33 7.07 9.10
C ALA A 338 -25.88 8.05 10.18
N LEU A 339 -26.74 8.31 11.18
CA LEU A 339 -26.44 9.16 12.33
C LEU A 339 -25.32 8.59 13.22
N GLU A 340 -25.29 7.28 13.46
CA GLU A 340 -24.19 6.63 14.19
C GLU A 340 -22.84 6.84 13.51
N CYS A 341 -22.79 6.71 12.18
CA CYS A 341 -21.57 6.88 11.38
C CYS A 341 -21.16 8.36 11.28
N ALA A 342 -22.10 9.28 11.07
CA ALA A 342 -21.84 10.72 11.06
C ALA A 342 -21.25 11.20 12.39
N ARG A 343 -21.83 10.76 13.51
CA ARG A 343 -21.29 11.06 14.85
C ARG A 343 -19.93 10.40 15.09
N ALA A 344 -19.68 9.21 14.53
CA ALA A 344 -18.38 8.55 14.60
C ALA A 344 -17.30 9.33 13.82
N TYR A 345 -17.63 9.82 12.63
CA TYR A 345 -16.74 10.67 11.83
C TYR A 345 -16.36 11.97 12.57
N LEU A 346 -17.34 12.64 13.21
CA LEU A 346 -17.12 13.86 13.99
C LEU A 346 -16.24 13.65 15.23
N LEU A 347 -15.94 12.41 15.64
CA LEU A 347 -14.91 12.17 16.66
C LEU A 347 -13.49 12.51 16.17
N PHE A 348 -13.26 12.39 14.85
CA PHE A 348 -12.00 12.70 14.18
C PHE A 348 -11.98 14.15 13.68
N HIS A 349 -13.09 14.62 13.12
CA HIS A 349 -13.24 15.96 12.54
C HIS A 349 -14.38 16.72 13.23
N PRO A 350 -14.19 17.21 14.47
CA PRO A 350 -15.27 17.84 15.24
C PRO A 350 -15.79 19.14 14.60
N ASP A 351 -14.95 19.80 13.81
CA ASP A 351 -15.22 21.11 13.20
C ASP A 351 -15.71 21.01 11.75
N ASP A 352 -16.05 19.80 11.26
CA ASP A 352 -16.58 19.59 9.91
C ASP A 352 -18.06 20.04 9.83
N GLU A 353 -18.29 21.24 9.28
CA GLU A 353 -19.62 21.86 9.20
C GLU A 353 -20.61 21.04 8.35
N ASP A 354 -20.14 20.42 7.27
CA ASP A 354 -20.98 19.63 6.36
C ASP A 354 -21.54 18.39 7.07
N VAL A 355 -20.69 17.68 7.82
CA VAL A 355 -21.13 16.50 8.57
C VAL A 355 -21.97 16.91 9.80
N GLN A 356 -21.71 18.06 10.42
CA GLN A 356 -22.60 18.60 11.46
C GLN A 356 -24.01 18.88 10.91
N ASP A 357 -24.12 19.38 9.69
CA ASP A 357 -25.40 19.60 9.02
C ASP A 357 -26.08 18.28 8.64
N ASN A 358 -25.32 17.28 8.18
CA ASN A 358 -25.83 15.92 7.97
C ASN A 358 -26.41 15.32 9.27
N VAL A 359 -25.74 15.52 10.41
CA VAL A 359 -26.26 15.08 11.72
C VAL A 359 -27.61 15.73 12.00
N LYS A 360 -27.75 17.05 11.85
CA LYS A 360 -29.02 17.76 12.06
C LYS A 360 -30.11 17.22 11.14
N TYR A 361 -29.76 16.95 9.88
CA TYR A 361 -30.68 16.39 8.90
C TYR A 361 -31.14 14.99 9.31
N TYR A 362 -30.22 14.06 9.62
CA TYR A 362 -30.56 12.71 10.05
C TYR A 362 -31.40 12.71 11.32
N GLU A 363 -31.09 13.56 12.30
CA GLU A 363 -31.90 13.72 13.52
C GLU A 363 -33.35 14.11 13.20
N SER A 364 -33.57 14.98 12.21
CA SER A 364 -34.90 15.41 11.79
C SER A 364 -35.66 14.36 10.96
N ALA A 365 -34.93 13.43 10.32
CA ALA A 365 -35.48 12.37 9.48
C ALA A 365 -35.80 11.08 10.24
N LEU A 366 -35.47 11.00 11.53
CA LEU A 366 -35.82 9.87 12.39
C LEU A 366 -37.33 9.76 12.62
N GLU A 367 -37.80 8.53 12.84
CA GLU A 367 -39.17 8.28 13.28
C GLU A 367 -39.44 8.92 14.65
N GLU A 368 -40.65 9.44 14.88
CA GLU A 368 -41.03 10.10 16.15
C GLU A 368 -40.82 9.24 17.42
N SER A 369 -40.74 7.91 17.25
CA SER A 369 -40.53 6.97 18.35
C SER A 369 -39.06 6.85 18.80
N VAL A 370 -38.11 7.35 18.01
CA VAL A 370 -36.68 7.22 18.25
C VAL A 370 -36.12 8.53 18.79
N ASP A 371 -35.64 8.53 20.02
CA ASP A 371 -34.96 9.70 20.61
C ASP A 371 -33.54 9.83 20.02
N PRO A 372 -33.23 10.91 19.27
CA PRO A 372 -31.91 11.10 18.66
C PRO A 372 -30.76 11.15 19.67
N GLN A 373 -31.02 11.49 20.94
CA GLN A 373 -30.00 11.53 22.00
C GLN A 373 -29.57 10.14 22.48
N THR A 374 -30.35 9.10 22.17
CA THR A 374 -30.02 7.71 22.54
C THR A 374 -29.04 7.06 21.57
N ILE A 375 -29.00 7.56 20.33
CA ILE A 375 -28.07 7.11 19.29
C ILE A 375 -26.67 7.65 19.64
N LYS A 376 -25.64 6.82 19.64
CA LYS A 376 -24.28 7.26 20.00
C LYS A 376 -23.36 7.14 18.79
N PRO A 377 -22.22 7.86 18.75
CA PRO A 377 -21.17 7.51 17.80
C PRO A 377 -20.83 6.03 17.96
N ARG A 378 -20.46 5.38 16.84
CA ARG A 378 -20.10 3.95 16.85
C ARG A 378 -19.10 3.63 17.95
N GLU A 379 -19.32 2.48 18.59
CA GLU A 379 -18.52 2.04 19.74
C GLU A 379 -17.05 1.82 19.35
N ASP A 380 -16.81 1.26 18.17
CA ASP A 380 -15.47 1.01 17.63
C ASP A 380 -14.64 2.31 17.48
N ALA A 381 -15.20 3.34 16.85
CA ALA A 381 -14.62 4.68 16.72
C ALA A 381 -14.40 5.34 18.09
N THR A 382 -15.37 5.20 18.99
CA THR A 382 -15.29 5.79 20.34
C THR A 382 -14.14 5.17 21.15
N ILE A 383 -14.02 3.83 21.13
CA ILE A 383 -12.93 3.11 21.80
C ILE A 383 -11.59 3.49 21.18
N PHE A 384 -11.51 3.50 19.85
CA PHE A 384 -10.29 3.87 19.12
C PHE A 384 -9.84 5.28 19.49
N MET A 385 -10.72 6.28 19.38
CA MET A 385 -10.38 7.69 19.60
C MET A 385 -9.98 7.95 21.05
N LYS A 386 -10.68 7.35 22.01
CA LYS A 386 -10.33 7.45 23.43
C LYS A 386 -8.93 6.89 23.71
N ARG A 387 -8.61 5.74 23.12
CA ARG A 387 -7.31 5.10 23.23
C ARG A 387 -6.23 5.97 22.58
N HIS A 388 -6.41 6.35 21.33
CA HIS A 388 -5.43 7.10 20.53
C HIS A 388 -5.09 8.46 21.16
N LYS A 389 -6.09 9.18 21.70
CA LYS A 389 -5.86 10.44 22.45
C LYS A 389 -5.00 10.22 23.70
N LEU A 390 -5.30 9.18 24.48
CA LEU A 390 -4.52 8.85 25.68
C LEU A 390 -3.07 8.45 25.32
N GLU A 391 -2.89 7.72 24.21
CA GLU A 391 -1.57 7.31 23.71
C GLU A 391 -0.75 8.53 23.31
N SER A 392 -1.33 9.45 22.53
CA SER A 392 -0.70 10.73 22.16
C SER A 392 -0.29 11.54 23.39
N GLU A 393 -1.17 11.73 24.37
CA GLU A 393 -0.86 12.46 25.62
C GLU A 393 0.33 11.85 26.38
N LEU A 394 0.36 10.51 26.48
CA LEU A 394 1.44 9.78 27.15
C LEU A 394 2.76 9.88 26.37
N ILE A 395 2.72 9.78 25.04
CA ILE A 395 3.90 9.93 24.19
C ILE A 395 4.45 11.35 24.31
N MET A 396 3.62 12.38 24.22
CA MET A 396 4.05 13.78 24.35
C MET A 396 4.65 14.08 25.71
N SER A 397 4.07 13.52 26.78
CA SER A 397 4.67 13.61 28.11
C SER A 397 6.07 12.98 28.15
N ALA A 398 6.27 11.82 27.51
CA ALA A 398 7.57 11.17 27.44
C ALA A 398 8.58 11.94 26.57
N VAL A 399 8.15 12.54 25.45
CA VAL A 399 9.00 13.41 24.62
C VAL A 399 9.54 14.58 25.43
N VAL A 400 8.68 15.27 26.16
CA VAL A 400 9.05 16.45 26.97
C VAL A 400 9.96 16.07 28.14
N ASN A 401 9.63 14.99 28.86
CA ASN A 401 10.30 14.67 30.12
C ASN A 401 11.53 13.75 29.97
N LEU A 402 11.57 12.91 28.93
CA LEU A 402 12.64 11.93 28.69
C LEU A 402 13.51 12.27 27.47
N GLY A 403 13.18 13.33 26.73
CA GLY A 403 13.94 13.76 25.55
C GLY A 403 13.88 12.75 24.40
N ILE A 404 12.78 12.01 24.28
CA ILE A 404 12.58 11.04 23.20
C ILE A 404 12.37 11.79 21.88
N PRO A 405 13.14 11.50 20.82
CA PRO A 405 12.96 12.13 19.53
C PRO A 405 11.71 11.55 18.84
N TYR A 406 10.58 12.25 18.95
CA TYR A 406 9.34 11.90 18.29
C TYR A 406 8.56 13.17 17.90
N THR A 407 7.98 13.14 16.70
CA THR A 407 7.07 14.17 16.21
C THR A 407 5.83 13.44 15.75
N GLU A 408 4.69 13.74 16.40
CA GLU A 408 3.41 13.17 15.99
C GLU A 408 3.03 13.67 14.60
N GLN A 409 2.64 12.73 13.74
CA GLN A 409 2.13 13.06 12.42
C GLN A 409 0.66 13.43 12.54
N ASN A 410 0.18 14.34 11.69
CA ASN A 410 -1.25 14.61 11.63
C ASN A 410 -1.93 13.49 10.85
N TYR A 411 -2.59 12.57 11.57
CA TYR A 411 -3.32 11.46 10.96
C TYR A 411 -4.72 11.88 10.45
N TRP A 412 -5.21 13.06 10.87
CA TRP A 412 -6.56 13.58 10.59
C TRP A 412 -6.44 14.97 9.93
N ILE A 413 -6.24 15.00 8.61
CA ILE A 413 -5.98 16.25 7.87
C ILE A 413 -7.33 16.89 7.47
N HIS A 414 -7.49 18.18 7.73
CA HIS A 414 -8.72 18.96 7.48
C HIS A 414 -8.77 19.62 6.09
N ASP A 415 -7.87 19.28 5.18
CA ASP A 415 -7.76 19.96 3.88
C ASP A 415 -8.89 19.51 2.93
N GLY A 416 -10.01 20.24 3.00
CA GLY A 416 -10.97 20.43 1.92
C GLY A 416 -12.14 19.45 1.92
N GLY A 417 -13.32 19.95 2.33
CA GLY A 417 -14.58 19.23 2.40
C GLY A 417 -15.03 18.56 1.10
N ARG A 418 -16.11 17.78 1.23
CA ARG A 418 -16.87 17.20 0.12
C ARG A 418 -17.12 18.28 -0.93
N GLN A 419 -16.42 18.22 -2.06
CA GLN A 419 -16.74 19.10 -3.17
C GLN A 419 -18.04 18.55 -3.79
N GLU A 420 -19.17 19.13 -3.39
CA GLU A 420 -20.47 18.88 -3.99
C GLU A 420 -20.42 19.21 -5.50
N ASP A 421 -20.38 18.17 -6.33
CA ASP A 421 -20.51 18.22 -7.79
C ASP A 421 -21.93 18.59 -8.28
N SER A 422 -22.68 19.43 -7.55
CA SER A 422 -24.13 19.60 -7.77
C SER A 422 -24.59 20.99 -8.25
N GLN A 423 -23.69 21.93 -8.59
CA GLN A 423 -24.12 23.26 -9.07
C GLN A 423 -23.57 23.72 -10.43
N ALA A 424 -23.14 22.81 -11.30
CA ALA A 424 -22.81 23.13 -12.70
C ALA A 424 -23.90 22.73 -13.73
N LEU A 425 -25.08 22.27 -13.28
CA LEU A 425 -26.14 21.72 -14.15
C LEU A 425 -27.26 22.71 -14.56
N ALA A 426 -27.15 24.00 -14.24
CA ALA A 426 -28.27 24.94 -14.45
C ALA A 426 -28.04 26.10 -15.44
N LEU A 427 -26.91 26.16 -16.16
CA LEU A 427 -26.61 27.28 -17.06
C LEU A 427 -26.01 26.83 -18.40
N CYS A 428 -26.70 25.96 -19.13
CA CYS A 428 -26.57 25.87 -20.60
C CYS A 428 -27.66 24.96 -21.23
N SER A 429 -28.94 25.22 -20.91
CA SER A 429 -30.04 24.83 -21.80
C SER A 429 -30.53 26.08 -22.51
N GLY A 430 -30.01 26.33 -23.71
CA GLY A 430 -30.50 27.42 -24.56
C GLY A 430 -29.45 28.05 -25.44
N LEU A 431 -29.03 27.34 -26.49
CA LEU A 431 -28.75 27.84 -27.85
C LEU A 431 -27.88 26.82 -28.59
N ALA A 432 -28.55 25.85 -29.20
CA ALA A 432 -27.98 25.19 -30.37
C ALA A 432 -27.90 26.22 -31.49
N GLN A 433 -26.71 26.77 -31.75
CA GLN A 433 -26.40 27.41 -33.02
C GLN A 433 -24.93 27.20 -33.39
N GLN A 434 -24.74 26.26 -34.33
CA GLN A 434 -23.66 26.15 -35.31
C GLN A 434 -22.43 27.02 -35.07
N LEU A 435 -21.36 26.41 -34.55
CA LEU A 435 -19.96 26.75 -34.85
C LEU A 435 -19.12 25.48 -34.67
N SER A 436 -18.39 25.11 -35.70
CA SER A 436 -17.48 23.96 -35.78
C SER A 436 -16.35 24.07 -34.75
N VAL A 437 -16.32 23.20 -33.74
CA VAL A 437 -15.25 23.10 -32.74
C VAL A 437 -14.22 22.02 -33.18
N PRO A 438 -12.90 22.29 -33.19
CA PRO A 438 -11.87 21.28 -33.46
C PRO A 438 -11.76 20.27 -32.32
N ALA A 439 -11.38 19.03 -32.63
CA ALA A 439 -11.17 17.96 -31.65
C ALA A 439 -10.06 18.31 -30.63
N GLY A 440 -10.45 18.71 -29.42
CA GLY A 440 -9.59 18.97 -28.25
C GLY A 440 -9.98 20.23 -27.46
N GLY A 441 -9.81 20.19 -26.14
CA GLY A 441 -9.96 21.32 -25.24
C GLY A 441 -8.87 22.39 -25.40
N PRO A 442 -8.94 23.52 -24.66
CA PRO A 442 -8.04 24.65 -24.84
C PRO A 442 -6.60 24.32 -24.43
N LEU A 443 -5.62 24.92 -25.12
CA LEU A 443 -4.22 24.92 -24.70
C LEU A 443 -3.98 26.03 -23.68
N LEU A 444 -3.50 25.66 -22.48
CA LEU A 444 -3.32 26.58 -21.35
C LEU A 444 -2.15 27.56 -21.51
N TYR A 445 -1.23 27.28 -22.44
CA TYR A 445 0.03 28.00 -22.57
C TYR A 445 0.19 28.53 -23.99
N SER A 446 0.30 29.85 -24.14
CA SER A 446 0.32 30.54 -25.44
C SER A 446 1.51 30.18 -26.33
N HIS A 447 2.64 29.77 -25.73
CA HIS A 447 3.84 29.38 -26.47
C HIS A 447 3.84 27.91 -26.91
N VAL A 448 2.94 27.08 -26.39
CA VAL A 448 2.82 25.66 -26.76
C VAL A 448 2.11 25.55 -28.11
N LYS A 449 2.69 24.80 -29.05
CA LYS A 449 2.16 24.66 -30.40
C LYS A 449 1.45 23.33 -30.57
N PHE A 450 0.20 23.39 -31.00
CA PHE A 450 -0.53 22.22 -31.45
C PHE A 450 0.05 21.69 -32.78
N VAL A 451 0.34 20.39 -32.85
CA VAL A 451 0.86 19.74 -34.07
C VAL A 451 -0.19 18.85 -34.71
N TYR A 452 -0.65 17.80 -33.99
CA TYR A 452 -1.61 16.83 -34.49
C TYR A 452 -2.67 16.44 -33.45
N ASN A 453 -3.92 16.27 -33.89
CA ASN A 453 -5.01 15.66 -33.12
C ASN A 453 -5.08 14.15 -33.39
N SER A 454 -6.03 13.50 -32.73
CA SER A 454 -6.24 12.05 -32.85
C SER A 454 -6.54 11.60 -34.28
N LYS A 455 -7.31 12.39 -35.05
CA LYS A 455 -7.61 12.07 -36.46
C LYS A 455 -6.36 12.09 -37.32
N GLN A 456 -5.46 13.04 -37.11
CA GLN A 456 -4.18 13.13 -37.83
C GLN A 456 -3.17 12.08 -37.37
N LEU A 457 -3.30 11.57 -36.14
CA LEU A 457 -2.51 10.47 -35.58
C LEU A 457 -3.17 9.09 -35.77
N ASN A 458 -4.17 8.97 -36.65
CA ASN A 458 -4.89 7.73 -36.97
C ASN A 458 -5.36 6.95 -35.72
N GLY A 459 -5.97 7.63 -34.76
CA GLY A 459 -6.51 6.99 -33.56
C GLY A 459 -7.47 7.87 -32.77
N THR A 460 -7.72 7.50 -31.52
CA THR A 460 -8.62 8.20 -30.61
C THR A 460 -7.88 8.67 -29.37
N GLN A 461 -8.28 9.83 -28.84
CA GLN A 461 -7.68 10.42 -27.63
C GLN A 461 -6.15 10.53 -27.70
N ARG A 462 -5.59 10.89 -28.86
CA ARG A 462 -4.16 11.19 -29.05
C ARG A 462 -3.95 12.68 -29.29
N MET A 463 -2.84 13.22 -28.82
CA MET A 463 -2.35 14.54 -29.19
C MET A 463 -0.83 14.58 -29.34
N LEU A 464 -0.38 15.48 -30.22
CA LEU A 464 1.02 15.85 -30.37
C LEU A 464 1.17 17.37 -30.27
N LEU A 465 2.03 17.81 -29.36
CA LEU A 465 2.35 19.22 -29.12
C LEU A 465 3.86 19.45 -29.24
N ASP A 466 4.23 20.65 -29.66
CA ASP A 466 5.59 21.16 -29.69
C ASP A 466 5.73 22.33 -28.71
N ASP A 467 6.98 22.68 -28.37
CA ASP A 467 7.34 23.81 -27.51
C ASP A 467 6.75 23.72 -26.08
N VAL A 468 6.48 22.50 -25.59
CA VAL A 468 6.13 22.26 -24.17
C VAL A 468 7.33 22.54 -23.26
N LEU A 469 8.54 22.21 -23.73
CA LEU A 469 9.80 22.69 -23.16
C LEU A 469 10.47 23.65 -24.13
N SER A 470 11.17 24.64 -23.58
CA SER A 470 12.14 25.44 -24.31
C SER A 470 13.48 24.71 -24.46
N GLU A 471 14.27 25.14 -25.44
CA GLU A 471 15.64 24.65 -25.65
C GLU A 471 16.55 24.82 -24.42
N GLU A 472 16.32 25.85 -23.61
CA GLU A 472 17.05 26.06 -22.37
C GLU A 472 16.64 25.04 -21.30
N GLU A 473 15.34 24.79 -21.13
CA GLU A 473 14.84 23.78 -20.19
C GLU A 473 15.30 22.37 -20.57
N CYS A 474 15.31 22.03 -21.86
CA CYS A 474 15.87 20.77 -22.34
C CYS A 474 17.36 20.63 -21.97
N ARG A 475 18.17 21.66 -22.23
CA ARG A 475 19.60 21.66 -21.86
C ARG A 475 19.80 21.53 -20.35
N GLU A 476 19.01 22.23 -19.56
CA GLU A 476 19.08 22.19 -18.09
C GLU A 476 18.74 20.78 -17.55
N LEU A 477 17.62 20.20 -18.00
CA LEU A 477 17.21 18.84 -17.62
C LEU A 477 18.22 17.79 -18.08
N ARG A 478 18.79 17.93 -19.27
CA ARG A 478 19.86 17.03 -19.77
C ARG A 478 21.13 17.13 -18.95
N SER A 479 21.50 18.31 -18.47
CA SER A 479 22.74 18.50 -17.70
C SER A 479 22.76 17.66 -16.41
N MET A 480 21.59 17.48 -15.79
CA MET A 480 21.46 16.72 -14.54
C MET A 480 21.39 15.20 -14.75
N THR A 481 21.01 14.69 -15.94
CA THR A 481 20.81 13.24 -16.18
C THR A 481 22.07 12.45 -15.86
N SER A 482 23.24 12.91 -16.31
CA SER A 482 24.55 12.27 -16.05
C SER A 482 24.85 11.99 -14.57
N ARG A 483 24.18 12.68 -13.65
CA ARG A 483 24.42 12.59 -12.20
C ARG A 483 23.31 11.88 -11.44
N ILE A 484 22.07 11.96 -11.92
CA ILE A 484 20.90 11.39 -11.23
C ILE A 484 20.46 10.04 -11.81
N MET A 485 20.81 9.74 -13.06
CA MET A 485 20.41 8.50 -13.72
C MET A 485 21.01 7.27 -13.03
N LEU A 486 20.21 6.22 -12.92
CA LEU A 486 20.61 4.90 -12.46
C LEU A 486 20.33 3.87 -13.57
N ALA A 487 21.34 3.07 -13.91
CA ALA A 487 21.18 1.97 -14.86
C ALA A 487 20.19 0.94 -14.32
N GLY A 488 19.24 0.50 -15.15
CA GLY A 488 18.18 -0.41 -14.74
C GLY A 488 17.24 0.13 -13.67
N SER A 489 17.11 1.46 -13.55
CA SER A 489 16.15 2.10 -12.63
C SER A 489 14.73 1.61 -12.92
N GLY A 490 14.10 0.92 -11.97
CA GLY A 490 12.77 0.29 -12.18
C GLY A 490 12.84 -1.16 -12.69
N TYR A 491 14.03 -1.74 -12.86
CA TYR A 491 14.21 -3.10 -13.39
C TYR A 491 15.26 -3.89 -12.58
N GLN A 492 15.26 -3.78 -11.25
CA GLN A 492 16.20 -4.49 -10.37
C GLN A 492 17.70 -4.25 -10.69
N GLY A 493 18.02 -3.14 -11.38
CA GLY A 493 19.38 -2.85 -11.83
C GLY A 493 19.78 -3.60 -13.11
N GLU A 494 18.86 -4.32 -13.76
CA GLU A 494 19.07 -4.89 -15.09
C GLU A 494 19.31 -3.77 -16.10
N VAL A 495 20.49 -3.79 -16.70
CA VAL A 495 20.98 -2.69 -17.54
C VAL A 495 20.26 -2.65 -18.90
N SER A 496 19.77 -3.81 -19.38
CA SER A 496 19.18 -3.98 -20.72
C SER A 496 17.84 -4.73 -20.65
N PRO A 497 16.83 -4.22 -19.92
CA PRO A 497 15.65 -5.00 -19.52
C PRO A 497 14.60 -5.21 -20.62
N LEU A 498 14.64 -4.42 -21.70
CA LEU A 498 13.65 -4.50 -22.79
C LEU A 498 14.24 -4.99 -24.11
N THR A 499 15.54 -4.79 -24.31
CA THR A 499 16.27 -5.27 -25.47
C THR A 499 17.72 -5.45 -25.03
N PRO A 500 18.40 -6.54 -25.42
CA PRO A 500 19.80 -6.77 -25.07
C PRO A 500 20.73 -5.69 -25.65
N ASN A 501 20.29 -4.97 -26.68
CA ASN A 501 21.12 -4.09 -27.50
C ASN A 501 21.22 -2.65 -26.96
N GLU A 502 20.46 -2.30 -25.92
CA GLU A 502 20.41 -0.93 -25.40
C GLU A 502 20.50 -0.90 -23.88
N LYS A 503 21.30 0.05 -23.39
CA LYS A 503 21.36 0.43 -21.98
C LYS A 503 20.17 1.30 -21.62
N PHE A 504 19.47 0.91 -20.56
CA PHE A 504 18.40 1.68 -19.93
C PHE A 504 18.88 2.39 -18.67
N GLU A 505 18.59 3.68 -18.58
CA GLU A 505 18.89 4.49 -17.42
C GLU A 505 17.67 5.34 -17.05
N GLY A 506 17.41 5.52 -15.76
CA GLY A 506 16.29 6.34 -15.32
C GLY A 506 16.49 7.02 -13.97
N ALA A 507 15.65 8.01 -13.67
CA ALA A 507 15.59 8.66 -12.36
C ALA A 507 14.17 9.15 -12.03
N THR A 508 13.79 9.03 -10.75
CA THR A 508 12.54 9.55 -10.21
C THR A 508 12.70 10.99 -9.72
N ILE A 509 11.57 11.69 -9.52
CA ILE A 509 11.57 13.07 -9.00
C ILE A 509 12.23 13.15 -7.62
N LEU A 510 11.92 12.23 -6.71
CA LEU A 510 12.53 12.21 -5.38
C LEU A 510 14.06 12.09 -5.45
N ARG A 511 14.57 11.26 -6.36
CA ARG A 511 16.02 11.14 -6.55
C ARG A 511 16.62 12.45 -7.03
N ALA A 512 15.99 13.11 -8.00
CA ALA A 512 16.45 14.40 -8.50
C ALA A 512 16.44 15.47 -7.39
N LEU A 513 15.35 15.58 -6.63
CA LEU A 513 15.22 16.54 -5.52
C LEU A 513 16.20 16.26 -4.38
N LYS A 514 16.38 14.99 -4.00
CA LYS A 514 17.38 14.58 -3.01
C LYS A 514 18.79 14.99 -3.44
N PHE A 515 19.15 14.74 -4.69
CA PHE A 515 20.47 15.11 -5.22
C PHE A 515 20.62 16.63 -5.38
N GLY A 516 19.53 17.33 -5.66
CA GLY A 516 19.46 18.80 -5.66
C GLY A 516 19.74 19.37 -4.27
N TYR A 517 19.14 18.79 -3.23
CA TYR A 517 19.34 19.21 -1.85
C TYR A 517 20.75 18.91 -1.33
N GLU A 518 21.28 17.73 -1.64
CA GLU A 518 22.65 17.34 -1.30
C GLU A 518 23.72 18.14 -2.08
N GLY A 519 23.30 19.03 -3.00
CA GLY A 519 24.20 19.84 -3.82
C GLY A 519 24.93 19.06 -4.91
N ARG A 520 24.51 17.83 -5.21
CA ARG A 520 25.10 16.99 -6.27
C ARG A 520 24.70 17.46 -7.66
N VAL A 521 23.51 18.04 -7.78
CA VAL A 521 23.00 18.76 -8.95
C VAL A 521 22.42 20.11 -8.51
N PRO A 522 22.27 21.11 -9.41
CA PRO A 522 21.62 22.35 -9.04
C PRO A 522 20.16 22.10 -8.68
N LEU A 523 19.72 22.62 -7.52
CA LEU A 523 18.33 22.47 -7.07
C LEU A 523 17.32 23.06 -8.07
N LYS A 524 17.72 24.11 -8.81
CA LYS A 524 16.92 24.68 -9.91
C LYS A 524 16.62 23.64 -11.00
N SER A 525 17.59 22.84 -11.41
CA SER A 525 17.41 21.78 -12.42
C SER A 525 16.53 20.66 -11.89
N ALA A 526 16.73 20.26 -10.64
CA ALA A 526 15.90 19.24 -9.98
C ALA A 526 14.44 19.70 -9.85
N ARG A 527 14.21 20.97 -9.51
CA ARG A 527 12.87 21.58 -9.45
C ARG A 527 12.23 21.68 -10.84
N LEU A 528 13.02 22.04 -11.86
CA LEU A 528 12.53 22.11 -13.23
C LEU A 528 11.91 20.78 -13.66
N PHE A 529 12.49 19.64 -13.27
CA PHE A 529 11.92 18.32 -13.59
C PHE A 529 10.52 18.12 -12.98
N TYR A 530 10.30 18.57 -11.74
CA TYR A 530 8.97 18.55 -11.12
C TYR A 530 8.01 19.50 -11.85
N ASP A 531 8.42 20.75 -12.08
CA ASP A 531 7.58 21.81 -12.67
C ASP A 531 7.12 21.46 -14.09
N VAL A 532 7.99 20.88 -14.92
CA VAL A 532 7.63 20.50 -16.31
C VAL A 532 6.69 19.30 -16.34
N SER A 533 6.77 18.42 -15.34
CA SER A 533 5.83 17.31 -15.20
C SER A 533 4.43 17.82 -14.86
N GLU A 534 4.30 18.78 -13.92
CA GLU A 534 3.01 19.45 -13.62
C GLU A 534 2.45 20.20 -14.83
N LYS A 535 3.31 20.89 -15.58
CA LYS A 535 2.93 21.56 -16.82
C LYS A 535 2.31 20.58 -17.81
N ALA A 536 2.93 19.41 -17.99
CA ALA A 536 2.41 18.35 -18.84
C ALA A 536 1.04 17.85 -18.33
N ARG A 537 0.91 17.54 -17.03
CA ARG A 537 -0.37 17.11 -16.42
C ARG A 537 -1.52 18.09 -16.70
N LYS A 538 -1.28 19.39 -16.49
CA LYS A 538 -2.27 20.45 -16.75
C LYS A 538 -2.67 20.52 -18.22
N ILE A 539 -1.71 20.35 -19.13
CA ILE A 539 -1.98 20.29 -20.57
C ILE A 539 -2.87 19.08 -20.91
N VAL A 540 -2.57 17.90 -20.37
CA VAL A 540 -3.35 16.67 -20.57
C VAL A 540 -4.78 16.84 -20.06
N GLN A 541 -4.94 17.29 -18.82
CA GLN A 541 -6.24 17.52 -18.21
C GLN A 541 -7.10 18.51 -19.02
N SER A 542 -6.50 19.61 -19.49
CA SER A 542 -7.19 20.63 -20.28
C SER A 542 -7.55 20.16 -21.69
N TYR A 543 -6.61 19.52 -22.39
CA TYR A 543 -6.82 19.09 -23.78
C TYR A 543 -7.87 17.98 -23.88
N PHE A 544 -7.88 17.03 -22.95
CA PHE A 544 -8.88 15.96 -22.92
C PHE A 544 -10.18 16.35 -22.21
N MET A 545 -10.29 17.59 -21.72
CA MET A 545 -11.48 18.12 -21.04
C MET A 545 -11.94 17.20 -19.89
N LEU A 546 -10.99 16.78 -19.05
CA LEU A 546 -11.29 15.87 -17.95
C LEU A 546 -12.05 16.63 -16.86
N ASN A 547 -13.19 16.08 -16.44
CA ASN A 547 -14.04 16.66 -15.41
C ASN A 547 -13.49 16.44 -14.00
N SER A 548 -12.58 15.48 -13.84
CA SER A 548 -11.93 15.13 -12.58
C SER A 548 -10.46 15.56 -12.55
N THR A 549 -9.90 15.66 -11.34
CA THR A 549 -8.48 15.94 -11.14
C THR A 549 -7.64 14.78 -11.69
N LEU A 550 -6.71 15.09 -12.59
CA LEU A 550 -5.76 14.12 -13.11
C LEU A 550 -4.57 14.02 -12.15
N TYR A 551 -4.33 12.86 -11.55
CA TYR A 551 -3.19 12.58 -10.66
C TYR A 551 -2.06 11.89 -11.42
N PHE A 552 -0.79 12.06 -11.00
CA PHE A 552 0.28 11.20 -11.49
C PHE A 552 0.11 9.81 -10.90
N SER A 553 0.18 8.76 -11.72
CA SER A 553 0.40 7.39 -11.25
C SER A 553 1.90 7.12 -11.10
N PHE A 554 2.73 7.63 -12.02
CA PHE A 554 4.18 7.51 -11.95
C PHE A 554 4.88 8.56 -12.85
N THR A 555 6.06 9.04 -12.41
CA THR A 555 6.89 9.97 -13.18
C THR A 555 8.32 9.46 -13.29
N HIS A 556 8.82 9.28 -14.52
CA HIS A 556 10.15 8.75 -14.76
C HIS A 556 10.90 9.51 -15.85
N LEU A 557 12.07 10.06 -15.50
CA LEU A 557 13.00 10.55 -16.52
C LEU A 557 13.82 9.33 -16.98
N VAL A 558 13.76 9.02 -18.27
CA VAL A 558 14.37 7.84 -18.87
C VAL A 558 15.30 8.22 -20.01
N CYS A 559 16.42 7.50 -20.12
CA CYS A 559 17.36 7.59 -21.23
C CYS A 559 17.70 6.19 -21.78
N ARG A 560 17.76 6.07 -23.11
CA ARG A 560 18.14 4.86 -23.85
C ARG A 560 19.41 5.13 -24.65
N THR A 561 20.38 4.23 -24.57
CA THR A 561 21.67 4.34 -25.27
C THR A 561 22.04 3.01 -25.90
N PRO A 562 22.38 2.92 -27.20
CA PRO A 562 22.85 1.68 -27.81
C PRO A 562 24.18 1.22 -27.21
N LEU A 563 24.35 -0.10 -27.07
CA LEU A 563 25.62 -0.68 -26.64
C LEU A 563 26.67 -0.64 -27.76
N SER A 564 27.95 -0.58 -27.39
CA SER A 564 29.05 -0.49 -28.35
C SER A 564 29.29 -1.83 -29.06
N GLY A 565 29.26 -1.84 -30.40
CA GLY A 565 29.52 -3.03 -31.22
C GLY A 565 28.28 -3.62 -31.89
N GLU A 566 27.09 -3.07 -31.63
CA GLU A 566 25.82 -3.55 -32.19
C GLU A 566 25.61 -3.14 -33.67
N PRO A 567 24.76 -3.87 -34.43
CA PRO A 567 24.47 -3.56 -35.83
C PRO A 567 23.84 -2.17 -36.00
N GLN A 568 24.27 -1.40 -37.02
CA GLN A 568 23.69 -0.08 -37.32
C GLN A 568 22.29 -0.19 -37.99
N ASN A 569 21.99 -1.32 -38.63
CA ASN A 569 20.66 -1.63 -39.19
C ASN A 569 19.99 -2.66 -38.29
N ARG A 570 19.33 -2.21 -37.23
CA ARG A 570 18.47 -3.07 -36.42
C ARG A 570 17.00 -2.81 -36.75
N ASP A 571 16.23 -3.88 -36.85
CA ASP A 571 14.77 -3.85 -37.07
C ASP A 571 13.98 -4.22 -35.79
N ASP A 572 14.66 -4.39 -34.65
CA ASP A 572 14.03 -4.63 -33.34
C ASP A 572 13.49 -3.32 -32.71
N LEU A 573 12.76 -3.48 -31.60
CA LEU A 573 12.20 -2.37 -30.84
C LEU A 573 13.06 -2.05 -29.60
N SER A 574 13.28 -0.76 -29.36
CA SER A 574 13.86 -0.24 -28.11
C SER A 574 12.89 -0.44 -26.94
N HIS A 575 11.59 -0.32 -27.22
CA HIS A 575 10.51 -0.63 -26.30
C HIS A 575 9.46 -1.45 -27.05
N PRO A 576 9.15 -2.69 -26.59
CA PRO A 576 8.13 -3.53 -27.18
C PRO A 576 6.77 -2.83 -27.28
N ILE A 577 5.94 -3.28 -28.23
CA ILE A 577 4.56 -2.81 -28.34
C ILE A 577 3.78 -3.23 -27.10
N HIS A 578 3.10 -2.29 -26.47
CA HIS A 578 2.29 -2.53 -25.28
C HIS A 578 1.16 -1.50 -25.17
N ALA A 579 0.25 -1.73 -24.22
CA ALA A 579 -0.69 -0.75 -23.72
C ALA A 579 -0.34 -0.45 -22.25
N ASP A 580 -0.59 0.78 -21.81
CA ASP A 580 -0.12 1.23 -20.49
C ASP A 580 -1.02 0.77 -19.34
N ASN A 581 -2.28 0.40 -19.62
CA ASN A 581 -3.25 0.02 -18.60
C ASN A 581 -3.73 -1.44 -18.63
N CYS A 582 -3.15 -2.25 -19.51
CA CYS A 582 -3.54 -3.64 -19.67
C CYS A 582 -2.44 -4.49 -20.28
N PHE A 583 -2.58 -5.81 -20.12
CA PHE A 583 -1.77 -6.78 -20.84
C PHE A 583 -2.35 -6.97 -22.25
N LEU A 584 -1.60 -6.53 -23.26
CA LEU A 584 -1.98 -6.64 -24.66
C LEU A 584 -1.58 -8.02 -25.20
N ASP A 585 -2.55 -8.74 -25.75
CA ASP A 585 -2.34 -9.96 -26.52
C ASP A 585 -2.63 -9.66 -28.00
N SER A 586 -1.59 -9.68 -28.81
CA SER A 586 -1.68 -9.35 -30.24
C SER A 586 -2.32 -10.46 -31.09
N ASP A 587 -2.28 -11.71 -30.63
CA ASP A 587 -2.78 -12.84 -31.41
C ASP A 587 -4.30 -12.95 -31.28
N THR A 588 -4.82 -12.70 -30.08
CA THR A 588 -6.26 -12.65 -29.81
C THR A 588 -6.87 -11.25 -30.03
N ASN A 589 -6.03 -10.21 -30.12
CA ASN A 589 -6.44 -8.80 -30.08
C ASN A 589 -7.21 -8.45 -28.79
N GLU A 590 -6.84 -9.07 -27.67
CA GLU A 590 -7.43 -8.82 -26.36
C GLU A 590 -6.49 -7.96 -25.50
N CYS A 591 -7.07 -7.26 -24.52
CA CYS A 591 -6.37 -6.37 -23.62
C CYS A 591 -6.98 -6.54 -22.24
N TRP A 592 -6.25 -7.22 -21.37
CA TRP A 592 -6.73 -7.65 -20.06
C TRP A 592 -6.29 -6.66 -19.00
N LYS A 593 -7.26 -6.02 -18.35
CA LYS A 593 -6.99 -5.07 -17.26
C LYS A 593 -6.74 -5.85 -15.98
N GLU A 594 -5.53 -5.74 -15.47
CA GLU A 594 -5.16 -6.25 -14.15
C GLU A 594 -4.40 -5.18 -13.37
N PHE A 595 -4.56 -5.22 -12.06
CA PHE A 595 -3.88 -4.33 -11.14
C PHE A 595 -2.35 -4.64 -11.13
N PRO A 596 -1.44 -3.66 -11.03
CA PRO A 596 -1.63 -2.20 -10.87
C PRO A 596 -1.80 -1.41 -12.16
N LEU A 597 -1.67 -2.04 -13.34
CA LEU A 597 -1.71 -1.33 -14.63
C LEU A 597 -3.11 -0.74 -14.91
N ALA A 598 -4.17 -1.46 -14.50
CA ALA A 598 -5.56 -1.07 -14.72
C ALA A 598 -5.92 0.34 -14.23
N ALA A 599 -5.17 0.89 -13.26
CA ALA A 599 -5.39 2.20 -12.69
C ALA A 599 -4.93 3.38 -13.57
N ARG A 600 -4.21 3.13 -14.68
CA ARG A 600 -3.70 4.18 -15.57
C ARG A 600 -4.77 4.57 -16.61
N ASP A 601 -5.06 5.87 -16.68
CA ASP A 601 -6.07 6.42 -17.59
C ASP A 601 -5.44 7.17 -18.77
N TYR A 602 -4.38 7.94 -18.52
CA TYR A 602 -3.69 8.74 -19.52
C TYR A 602 -2.17 8.64 -19.38
N SER A 603 -1.48 8.77 -20.50
CA SER A 603 -0.02 8.78 -20.58
C SER A 603 0.47 10.01 -21.34
N ALA A 604 1.68 10.47 -21.01
CA ALA A 604 2.40 11.47 -21.78
C ALA A 604 3.90 11.21 -21.80
N ILE A 605 4.52 11.42 -22.96
CA ILE A 605 5.98 11.35 -23.12
C ILE A 605 6.47 12.72 -23.60
N LEU A 606 7.28 13.37 -22.77
CA LEU A 606 7.86 14.69 -23.02
C LEU A 606 9.34 14.55 -23.39
N TYR A 607 9.68 14.88 -24.64
CA TYR A 607 11.00 14.66 -25.19
C TYR A 607 11.98 15.80 -24.86
N MET A 608 13.22 15.42 -24.53
CA MET A 608 14.25 16.35 -24.09
C MET A 608 15.30 16.65 -25.17
N ASN A 609 15.37 15.85 -26.23
CA ASN A 609 16.44 15.97 -27.22
C ASN A 609 16.11 15.34 -28.59
N GLU A 610 16.94 15.63 -29.59
CA GLU A 610 16.88 15.09 -30.96
C GLU A 610 18.25 14.68 -31.54
N ASP A 611 19.33 14.76 -30.75
CA ASP A 611 20.69 14.39 -31.14
C ASP A 611 20.94 12.87 -31.04
N PHE A 612 20.09 12.09 -31.71
CA PHE A 612 20.19 10.64 -31.83
C PHE A 612 19.58 10.15 -33.16
N GLU A 613 19.89 8.91 -33.55
CA GLU A 613 19.36 8.24 -34.74
C GLU A 613 18.46 7.06 -34.32
N GLY A 614 17.37 6.83 -35.05
CA GLY A 614 16.30 5.89 -34.67
C GLY A 614 15.40 6.41 -33.54
N GLY A 615 14.86 5.51 -32.72
CA GLY A 615 14.13 5.88 -31.50
C GLY A 615 12.75 6.53 -31.72
N GLU A 616 12.16 6.39 -32.91
CA GLU A 616 10.82 6.91 -33.20
C GLU A 616 9.77 6.24 -32.30
N PHE A 617 8.85 7.06 -31.78
CA PHE A 617 7.67 6.56 -31.07
C PHE A 617 6.62 6.18 -32.10
N ILE A 618 6.06 4.98 -32.00
CA ILE A 618 5.07 4.46 -32.95
C ILE A 618 3.80 4.07 -32.22
N PHE A 619 2.66 4.42 -32.81
CA PHE A 619 1.37 3.80 -32.47
C PHE A 619 1.10 2.66 -33.44
N THR A 620 0.51 1.58 -32.95
CA THR A 620 0.13 0.42 -33.76
C THR A 620 -1.37 0.13 -33.66
N GLY A 621 -1.85 -0.81 -34.48
CA GLY A 621 -3.09 -1.52 -34.22
C GLY A 621 -2.95 -2.50 -33.06
N MET A 622 -4.06 -3.16 -32.71
CA MET A 622 -4.08 -4.25 -31.71
C MET A 622 -3.22 -5.45 -32.13
N ASP A 623 -3.05 -5.64 -33.44
CA ASP A 623 -2.19 -6.66 -34.04
C ASP A 623 -0.69 -6.46 -33.74
N SER A 624 -0.32 -5.34 -33.11
CA SER A 624 1.06 -4.95 -32.79
C SER A 624 2.03 -4.90 -34.00
N GLN A 625 1.50 -4.99 -35.23
CA GLN A 625 2.27 -5.02 -36.47
C GLN A 625 1.99 -3.79 -37.32
N THR A 626 0.72 -3.38 -37.40
CA THR A 626 0.31 -2.30 -38.29
C THR A 626 0.61 -0.95 -37.63
N VAL A 627 1.70 -0.29 -38.05
CA VAL A 627 2.03 1.06 -37.59
C VAL A 627 1.00 2.07 -38.11
N THR A 628 0.26 2.69 -37.20
CA THR A 628 -0.81 3.68 -37.52
C THR A 628 -0.29 5.10 -37.54
N ALA A 629 0.71 5.41 -36.71
CA ALA A 629 1.38 6.71 -36.68
C ALA A 629 2.82 6.56 -36.17
N SER A 630 3.71 7.46 -36.63
CA SER A 630 5.11 7.52 -36.23
C SER A 630 5.49 8.95 -35.88
N ILE A 631 6.13 9.13 -34.73
CA ILE A 631 6.46 10.42 -34.14
C ILE A 631 7.96 10.47 -33.91
N LYS A 632 8.62 11.39 -34.62
CA LYS A 632 10.02 11.70 -34.39
C LYS A 632 10.18 12.56 -33.13
N PRO A 633 10.94 12.11 -32.11
CA PRO A 633 11.22 12.91 -30.92
C PRO A 633 12.01 14.17 -31.26
N LYS A 634 11.77 15.23 -30.49
CA LYS A 634 12.62 16.44 -30.45
C LYS A 634 12.46 17.19 -29.14
N CYS A 635 13.38 18.08 -28.81
CA CYS A 635 13.27 18.91 -27.61
C CYS A 635 11.90 19.61 -27.55
N GLY A 636 11.23 19.49 -26.40
CA GLY A 636 9.96 20.15 -26.12
C GLY A 636 8.74 19.57 -26.83
N ARG A 637 8.90 18.52 -27.62
CA ARG A 637 7.77 17.76 -28.18
C ARG A 637 7.16 16.87 -27.11
N MET A 638 5.84 16.88 -27.01
CA MET A 638 5.08 16.01 -26.12
C MET A 638 4.03 15.24 -26.91
N VAL A 639 4.03 13.92 -26.76
CA VAL A 639 2.91 13.06 -27.18
C VAL A 639 2.12 12.69 -25.94
N SER A 640 0.78 12.72 -26.03
CA SER A 640 -0.09 12.24 -24.95
C SER A 640 -1.31 11.52 -25.51
N PHE A 641 -1.75 10.50 -24.79
CA PHE A 641 -2.79 9.59 -25.21
C PHE A 641 -3.49 8.93 -24.02
N SER A 642 -4.69 8.39 -24.20
CA SER A 642 -5.32 7.51 -23.21
C SER A 642 -4.58 6.17 -23.15
N SER A 643 -4.39 5.60 -21.95
CA SER A 643 -3.49 4.46 -21.70
C SER A 643 -4.04 3.09 -22.14
N GLY A 644 -5.24 3.07 -22.74
CA GLY A 644 -6.01 1.87 -23.08
C GLY A 644 -5.65 1.12 -24.35
N ARG A 645 -6.42 0.06 -24.61
CA ARG A 645 -6.39 -0.78 -25.83
C ARG A 645 -6.45 -0.01 -27.14
N GLU A 646 -6.96 1.21 -27.13
CA GLU A 646 -7.08 2.06 -28.31
C GLU A 646 -5.74 2.69 -28.75
N ASN A 647 -4.73 2.65 -27.88
CA ASN A 647 -3.41 3.24 -28.13
C ASN A 647 -2.23 2.27 -27.87
N PRO A 648 -2.18 1.07 -28.48
CA PRO A 648 -0.97 0.25 -28.47
C PRO A 648 0.19 1.02 -29.10
N HIS A 649 1.35 0.96 -28.47
CA HIS A 649 2.50 1.76 -28.88
C HIS A 649 3.83 1.15 -28.46
N GLY A 650 4.90 1.61 -29.09
CA GLY A 650 6.27 1.25 -28.74
C GLY A 650 7.29 2.20 -29.32
N VAL A 651 8.56 1.81 -29.25
CA VAL A 651 9.68 2.67 -29.67
C VAL A 651 10.63 1.87 -30.56
N LYS A 652 10.96 2.39 -31.73
CA LYS A 652 11.96 1.79 -32.63
C LYS A 652 13.35 1.80 -31.99
N ALA A 653 14.23 0.89 -32.42
CA ALA A 653 15.62 0.83 -31.97
C ALA A 653 16.31 2.20 -32.02
N VAL A 654 17.07 2.54 -30.97
CA VAL A 654 18.01 3.67 -31.00
C VAL A 654 19.32 3.14 -31.56
N THR A 655 19.76 3.65 -32.70
CA THR A 655 20.97 3.14 -33.39
C THR A 655 22.21 3.94 -33.06
N LYS A 656 22.05 5.20 -32.63
CA LYS A 656 23.17 6.08 -32.26
C LYS A 656 22.72 7.21 -31.36
N GLY A 657 23.61 7.67 -30.48
CA GLY A 657 23.33 8.76 -29.54
C GLY A 657 22.57 8.28 -28.31
N GLN A 658 21.94 9.20 -27.58
CA GLN A 658 21.17 8.88 -26.39
C GLN A 658 19.80 9.55 -26.49
N ARG A 659 18.72 8.77 -26.37
CA ARG A 659 17.35 9.27 -26.40
C ARG A 659 16.85 9.46 -24.98
N CYS A 660 16.51 10.69 -24.59
CA CYS A 660 15.98 10.99 -23.26
C CYS A 660 14.57 11.60 -23.31
N ALA A 661 13.72 11.20 -22.37
CA ALA A 661 12.36 11.71 -22.23
C ALA A 661 11.91 11.66 -20.76
N VAL A 662 10.90 12.46 -20.44
CA VAL A 662 10.11 12.32 -19.22
C VAL A 662 8.85 11.53 -19.57
N ALA A 663 8.75 10.31 -19.06
CA ALA A 663 7.57 9.47 -19.16
C ALA A 663 6.65 9.73 -17.96
N LEU A 664 5.38 9.98 -18.25
CA LEU A 664 4.35 10.36 -17.30
C LEU A 664 3.15 9.44 -17.48
N TRP A 665 2.72 8.81 -16.40
CA TRP A 665 1.47 8.06 -16.35
C TRP A 665 0.54 8.73 -15.36
N PHE A 666 -0.73 8.78 -15.69
CA PHE A 666 -1.76 9.47 -14.93
C PHE A 666 -2.93 8.54 -14.59
N THR A 667 -3.60 8.87 -13.51
CA THR A 667 -4.82 8.20 -13.03
C THR A 667 -5.86 9.26 -12.64
N LEU A 668 -7.13 8.94 -12.83
CA LEU A 668 -8.26 9.71 -12.32
C LEU A 668 -8.61 9.31 -10.88
N ASP A 669 -8.13 8.15 -10.43
CA ASP A 669 -8.37 7.65 -9.08
C ASP A 669 -7.26 8.13 -8.12
N PRO A 670 -7.60 8.94 -7.10
CA PRO A 670 -6.63 9.45 -6.14
C PRO A 670 -5.92 8.36 -5.32
N LEU A 671 -6.47 7.13 -5.22
CA LEU A 671 -5.86 6.02 -4.50
C LEU A 671 -4.56 5.52 -5.15
N TYR A 672 -4.42 5.72 -6.46
CA TYR A 672 -3.27 5.26 -7.24
C TYR A 672 -2.29 6.39 -7.59
N ARG A 673 -2.37 7.51 -6.86
CA ARG A 673 -1.49 8.66 -7.05
C ARG A 673 -0.04 8.39 -6.63
N GLU A 674 0.92 9.01 -7.30
CA GLU A 674 2.36 8.93 -7.05
C GLU A 674 2.71 9.73 -5.78
N LEU A 675 2.73 9.04 -4.64
CA LEU A 675 2.91 9.67 -3.32
C LEU A 675 4.33 10.23 -3.07
N VAL A 676 5.29 9.86 -3.92
CA VAL A 676 6.66 10.38 -3.92
C VAL A 676 6.69 11.92 -4.14
N ARG A 677 5.58 12.49 -4.66
CA ARG A 677 5.36 13.92 -4.85
C ARG A 677 4.68 14.62 -3.66
N SER A 678 3.96 13.89 -2.80
CA SER A 678 3.10 14.44 -1.75
C SER A 678 3.79 15.36 -0.72
N PRO A 679 5.04 15.13 -0.27
CA PRO A 679 5.74 16.08 0.59
C PRO A 679 6.00 17.44 -0.09
N CYS A 680 6.04 17.47 -1.42
CA CYS A 680 6.20 18.69 -2.21
C CYS A 680 4.86 19.35 -2.54
N ASP A 681 3.78 18.56 -2.67
CA ASP A 681 2.43 19.02 -2.96
C ASP A 681 1.73 19.61 -1.71
N ALA A 682 1.90 18.99 -0.53
CA ALA A 682 1.35 19.47 0.75
C ALA A 682 1.97 20.81 1.19
N SER A 683 3.19 21.12 0.73
CA SER A 683 3.73 22.47 0.78
C SER A 683 3.22 23.28 -0.41
N GLN A 684 1.92 23.59 -0.45
CA GLN A 684 1.49 24.71 -1.30
C GLN A 684 2.31 25.93 -0.90
N TRP A 685 3.13 26.40 -1.85
CA TRP A 685 4.07 27.49 -1.69
C TRP A 685 3.27 28.77 -1.48
N SER A 686 2.86 29.04 -0.24
CA SER A 686 2.16 30.27 0.10
C SER A 686 3.00 31.47 -0.36
N ALA A 687 2.33 32.42 -1.02
CA ALA A 687 2.90 33.61 -1.62
C ALA A 687 3.41 34.64 -0.59
N ALA A 688 3.91 34.20 0.56
CA ALA A 688 4.39 35.04 1.64
C ALA A 688 5.73 34.52 2.18
N GLY A 689 6.79 34.60 1.35
CA GLY A 689 8.15 34.92 1.80
C GLY A 689 8.72 34.21 3.04
N LEU A 690 8.41 32.93 3.27
CA LEU A 690 9.05 32.13 4.32
C LEU A 690 9.66 30.87 3.70
N THR A 691 10.97 30.79 3.86
CA THR A 691 11.88 29.74 3.38
C THR A 691 11.37 28.33 3.70
N CYS A 692 11.10 27.52 2.67
CA CYS A 692 11.02 26.07 2.81
C CYS A 692 12.40 25.56 3.24
N SER A 693 12.56 25.14 4.50
CA SER A 693 13.77 24.44 4.92
C SER A 693 13.64 22.99 4.45
N PRO A 694 14.45 22.52 3.49
CA PRO A 694 14.28 21.19 2.92
C PRO A 694 14.66 20.07 3.91
N GLN A 695 15.17 20.45 5.09
CA GLN A 695 15.22 19.62 6.28
C GLN A 695 13.85 19.03 6.66
N LYS A 696 12.72 19.73 6.43
CA LYS A 696 11.37 19.20 6.72
C LYS A 696 10.90 18.13 5.74
N CYS A 697 11.29 18.22 4.45
CA CYS A 697 11.01 17.17 3.46
C CYS A 697 11.89 15.93 3.65
N LEU A 698 13.05 16.08 4.31
CA LEU A 698 13.99 14.99 4.58
C LEU A 698 13.84 14.40 5.99
N SER A 699 13.36 15.17 6.97
CA SER A 699 13.10 14.68 8.34
C SER A 699 11.85 13.79 8.44
N SER A 700 11.00 13.80 7.41
CA SER A 700 9.87 12.87 7.27
C SER A 700 10.28 11.50 6.71
N PHE A 701 11.56 11.31 6.35
CA PHE A 701 12.12 10.01 5.97
C PHE A 701 13.08 9.51 7.06
N PRO A 702 13.02 8.23 7.47
CA PRO A 702 14.01 7.66 8.37
C PRO A 702 15.38 7.68 7.68
N ALA A 703 16.39 8.20 8.39
CA ALA A 703 17.76 8.25 7.92
C ALA A 703 18.32 6.82 7.83
N SER A 704 18.83 6.44 6.66
CA SER A 704 19.72 5.29 6.43
C SER A 704 21.16 5.75 6.25
#